data_AF-A0AAU1S0Q3-F1
#
_entry.id   AF-A0AAU1S0Q3-F1
#
_cell.length_a   1.000
_cell.length_b   1.000
_cell.length_c   1.000
_cell.angle_alpha   90.00
_cell.angle_beta   90.00
_cell.angle_gamma   90.00
#
_symmetry.space_group_name_H-M   'P 1'
#
loop_
_entity.id
_entity.type
_entity.pdbx_description
1 polymer ?
#
loop_
_entity_poly.entity_id
_entity_poly.type
_entity_poly.pdbx_seq_one_letter_code
_entity_poly.pdbx_strand_id
1 'polypeptide(L)'
;MKISFLVRDLCHMGGVVSATQNLAGALASRHEVEIVALRKVRDTSYFPLDPRVSVRVLTDLRGHSPASDLEHPLIGAFPKVYPVDPAEKKPVVSRLAELRLLEYLATTDSDVVVSSSPRNTIMLSYAEGDYLRVTQEHSMPSIYAKYYQGRLFKAYHSLDALTAPTPEEAESIGKQVPGVRNRLAVMPNCVPAASVQSKSTNKVIIAAGLLKENKNFAAVVEAFATVVRKHPDWRLRIYGDGTEKAGLRKQIENLGLHNTVALMGPAAPVAPEFSKGSIFVLPSKREAFGNVIVEALAAGLPVVSTDADHGPRNIITHGEDGFIVPCGNTDAMAEAVLQLVEDDERRKRMGEAAVRNAVRFHEPASCERFEAILNDAFARRALLTTAGAQVDPEGSVRIEVGALPPEAHGAEIACRLVGGQDQEKRFAIDAGGTAVVPWHGGLPEGTWELSVRTPAGNEVPLTVDGYGCDLRDVFDVRLPRENGAPALELLLPHRGEMDRLRIRSVVRDAHVEIEALVVSTETIEVEAAGWGVELGRGAVLEAVQRKDKERVLTFPVAAVEGRRITARVDCAALVRAHEGPELIWDMWLRPAEGADRVQVGKLATDVLEPIGVFTFPRPVVRVLPEPSRTVLAKVGRRVARVLNGGKPVPSPVTRIEIRPYFTIRSQLAFKTVDVQP
;
A
#
# COMPACT_ATOMS: atom_id res chain seq x y z
N MET A 1 -7.06 -23.31 18.23
CA MET A 1 -7.61 -21.98 17.87
C MET A 1 -9.01 -22.16 17.34
N LYS A 2 -9.86 -21.15 17.54
CA LYS A 2 -11.15 -20.97 16.88
C LYS A 2 -11.00 -20.00 15.71
N ILE A 3 -11.32 -20.47 14.50
CA ILE A 3 -11.13 -19.72 13.25
C ILE A 3 -12.49 -19.51 12.58
N SER A 4 -12.81 -18.26 12.29
CA SER A 4 -14.08 -17.85 11.71
C SER A 4 -13.93 -17.27 10.32
N PHE A 5 -14.54 -17.92 9.33
CA PHE A 5 -14.55 -17.44 7.94
C PHE A 5 -15.81 -16.64 7.64
N LEU A 6 -15.63 -15.35 7.30
CA LEU A 6 -16.71 -14.45 6.91
C LEU A 6 -17.03 -14.61 5.42
N VAL A 7 -18.21 -15.16 5.11
CA VAL A 7 -18.71 -15.25 3.74
C VAL A 7 -19.96 -14.42 3.55
N ARG A 8 -20.09 -13.74 2.41
CA ARG A 8 -21.31 -13.00 2.08
C ARG A 8 -22.52 -13.94 1.96
N ASP A 9 -22.35 -15.04 1.23
CA ASP A 9 -23.42 -15.97 0.88
C ASP A 9 -22.86 -17.40 0.82
N LEU A 10 -23.37 -18.26 1.71
CA LEU A 10 -22.92 -19.64 1.82
C LEU A 10 -23.24 -20.49 0.57
N CYS A 11 -24.27 -20.12 -0.16
CA CYS A 11 -24.84 -20.92 -1.25
C CYS A 11 -24.52 -20.34 -2.63
N HIS A 12 -23.56 -19.42 -2.74
CA HIS A 12 -23.16 -18.87 -4.03
C HIS A 12 -22.26 -19.85 -4.80
N MET A 13 -22.62 -20.15 -6.05
CA MET A 13 -21.80 -20.99 -6.93
C MET A 13 -20.64 -20.16 -7.51
N GLY A 14 -19.47 -20.23 -6.87
CA GLY A 14 -18.27 -19.53 -7.33
C GLY A 14 -16.99 -20.03 -6.67
N GLY A 15 -15.85 -19.75 -7.31
CA GLY A 15 -14.53 -20.22 -6.86
C GLY A 15 -14.10 -19.72 -5.48
N VAL A 16 -14.53 -18.51 -5.09
CA VAL A 16 -14.27 -17.95 -3.75
C VAL A 16 -14.93 -18.81 -2.67
N VAL A 17 -16.23 -19.08 -2.81
CA VAL A 17 -16.97 -19.89 -1.84
C VAL A 17 -16.39 -21.31 -1.74
N SER A 18 -16.10 -21.93 -2.88
CA SER A 18 -15.44 -23.25 -2.91
C SER A 18 -14.09 -23.20 -2.17
N ALA A 19 -13.20 -22.27 -2.54
CA ALA A 19 -11.87 -22.16 -1.91
C ALA A 19 -11.95 -21.90 -0.39
N THR A 20 -12.84 -21.02 0.06
CA THR A 20 -13.05 -20.75 1.49
C THR A 20 -13.55 -22.00 2.22
N GLN A 21 -14.53 -22.71 1.66
CA GLN A 21 -15.08 -23.93 2.30
C GLN A 21 -14.06 -25.07 2.34
N ASN A 22 -13.26 -25.26 1.28
CA ASN A 22 -12.21 -26.26 1.24
C ASN A 22 -11.13 -25.98 2.30
N LEU A 23 -10.68 -24.72 2.40
CA LEU A 23 -9.70 -24.33 3.42
C LEU A 23 -10.26 -24.47 4.83
N ALA A 24 -11.52 -24.07 5.06
CA ALA A 24 -12.20 -24.27 6.34
C ALA A 24 -12.26 -25.76 6.73
N GLY A 25 -12.60 -26.64 5.79
CA GLY A 25 -12.60 -28.09 6.01
C GLY A 25 -11.21 -28.66 6.29
N ALA A 26 -10.18 -28.18 5.58
CA ALA A 26 -8.80 -28.57 5.82
C ALA A 26 -8.34 -28.22 7.24
N LEU A 27 -8.64 -26.99 7.70
CA LEU A 27 -8.30 -26.49 9.04
C LEU A 27 -9.11 -27.16 10.15
N ALA A 28 -10.34 -27.60 9.87
CA ALA A 28 -11.20 -28.28 10.84
C ALA A 28 -10.65 -29.63 11.32
N SER A 29 -9.58 -30.13 10.70
CA SER A 29 -8.82 -31.29 11.19
C SER A 29 -7.98 -31.00 12.44
N ARG A 30 -7.64 -29.73 12.69
CA ARG A 30 -6.69 -29.31 13.74
C ARG A 30 -7.19 -28.13 14.58
N HIS A 31 -8.29 -27.49 14.17
CA HIS A 31 -8.84 -26.29 14.79
C HIS A 31 -10.37 -26.37 14.89
N GLU A 32 -10.95 -25.57 15.78
CA GLU A 32 -12.39 -25.28 15.76
C GLU A 32 -12.64 -24.27 14.64
N VAL A 33 -13.52 -24.61 13.68
CA VAL A 33 -13.78 -23.76 12.51
C VAL A 33 -15.28 -23.48 12.39
N GLU A 34 -15.63 -22.20 12.23
CA GLU A 34 -16.96 -21.78 11.83
C GLU A 34 -16.94 -20.97 10.53
N ILE A 35 -18.01 -21.12 9.73
CA ILE A 35 -18.31 -20.23 8.62
C ILE A 35 -19.47 -19.32 9.04
N VAL A 36 -19.21 -18.03 9.03
CA VAL A 36 -20.18 -16.99 9.36
C VAL A 36 -20.71 -16.41 8.06
N ALA A 37 -21.93 -16.81 7.71
CA ALA A 37 -22.59 -16.38 6.48
C ALA A 37 -23.50 -15.18 6.76
N LEU A 38 -23.24 -14.04 6.11
CA LEU A 38 -24.10 -12.85 6.22
C LEU A 38 -25.54 -13.14 5.81
N ARG A 39 -25.72 -14.02 4.81
CA ARG A 39 -27.04 -14.48 4.39
C ARG A 39 -27.08 -15.96 3.99
N LYS A 40 -28.25 -16.57 4.18
CA LYS A 40 -28.61 -17.89 3.64
C LYS A 40 -29.87 -17.78 2.79
N VAL A 41 -29.79 -18.20 1.53
CA VAL A 41 -30.91 -18.10 0.56
C VAL A 41 -31.43 -19.48 0.12
N ARG A 42 -30.73 -20.56 0.48
CA ARG A 42 -31.05 -21.96 0.11
C ARG A 42 -30.71 -22.89 1.26
N ASP A 43 -31.35 -24.06 1.30
CA ASP A 43 -31.11 -25.05 2.36
C ASP A 43 -29.71 -25.65 2.30
N THR A 44 -29.27 -25.99 1.08
CA THR A 44 -28.00 -26.64 0.78
C THR A 44 -27.05 -25.71 0.01
N SER A 45 -25.75 -25.84 0.27
CA SER A 45 -24.71 -25.21 -0.55
C SER A 45 -24.46 -26.02 -1.82
N TYR A 46 -23.92 -25.38 -2.86
CA TYR A 46 -23.52 -26.06 -4.10
C TYR A 46 -22.24 -26.88 -3.95
N PHE A 47 -21.42 -26.55 -2.96
CA PHE A 47 -20.21 -27.28 -2.62
C PHE A 47 -20.43 -27.98 -1.28
N PRO A 48 -19.92 -29.21 -1.11
CA PRO A 48 -20.05 -29.94 0.13
C PRO A 48 -19.29 -29.22 1.25
N LEU A 49 -19.94 -29.06 2.39
CA LEU A 49 -19.30 -28.56 3.61
C LEU A 49 -18.77 -29.75 4.42
N ASP A 50 -17.55 -29.62 4.93
CA ASP A 50 -17.00 -30.59 5.87
C ASP A 50 -17.86 -30.61 7.15
N PRO A 51 -18.29 -31.79 7.64
CA PRO A 51 -19.20 -31.89 8.79
C PRO A 51 -18.61 -31.37 10.10
N ARG A 52 -17.28 -31.19 10.19
CA ARG A 52 -16.61 -30.59 11.35
C ARG A 52 -16.69 -29.06 11.37
N VAL A 53 -17.03 -28.45 10.24
CA VAL A 53 -17.16 -26.99 10.12
C VAL A 53 -18.57 -26.59 10.53
N SER A 54 -18.68 -25.80 11.59
CA SER A 54 -19.96 -25.24 12.01
C SER A 54 -20.36 -24.06 11.12
N VAL A 55 -21.66 -23.78 11.02
CA VAL A 55 -22.18 -22.67 10.19
C VAL A 55 -23.06 -21.77 11.03
N ARG A 56 -22.70 -20.49 11.09
CA ARG A 56 -23.48 -19.43 11.71
C ARG A 56 -24.10 -18.57 10.61
N VAL A 57 -25.42 -18.48 10.57
CA VAL A 57 -26.15 -17.65 9.60
C VAL A 57 -26.59 -16.37 10.30
N LEU A 58 -26.13 -15.23 9.81
CA LEU A 58 -26.53 -13.93 10.37
C LEU A 58 -27.89 -13.48 9.87
N THR A 59 -28.30 -13.85 8.66
CA THR A 59 -29.63 -13.51 8.13
C THR A 59 -30.18 -14.65 7.28
N ASP A 60 -31.39 -15.13 7.57
CA ASP A 60 -32.04 -16.17 6.79
C ASP A 60 -33.07 -15.57 5.82
N LEU A 61 -32.90 -15.81 4.53
CA LEU A 61 -33.74 -15.26 3.47
C LEU A 61 -34.57 -16.33 2.76
N ARG A 62 -34.68 -17.53 3.36
CA ARG A 62 -35.48 -18.63 2.84
C ARG A 62 -36.94 -18.44 3.26
N GLY A 63 -37.84 -18.27 2.30
CA GLY A 63 -39.27 -18.03 2.58
C GLY A 63 -39.96 -19.13 3.41
N HIS A 64 -39.47 -20.38 3.34
CA HIS A 64 -40.02 -21.50 4.10
C HIS A 64 -39.37 -21.70 5.47
N SER A 65 -38.31 -20.95 5.82
CA SER A 65 -37.61 -21.12 7.09
C SER A 65 -38.41 -20.48 8.24
N PRO A 66 -38.57 -21.15 9.39
CA PRO A 66 -39.19 -20.53 10.57
C PRO A 66 -38.32 -19.43 11.18
N ALA A 67 -37.02 -19.41 10.86
CA ALA A 67 -36.08 -18.36 11.25
C ALA A 67 -35.92 -17.28 10.17
N SER A 68 -36.80 -17.26 9.14
CA SER A 68 -36.73 -16.31 8.03
C SER A 68 -36.85 -14.87 8.51
N ASP A 69 -35.93 -14.03 8.05
CA ASP A 69 -35.90 -12.61 8.33
C ASP A 69 -36.66 -11.78 7.27
N LEU A 70 -37.29 -12.38 6.25
CA LEU A 70 -37.84 -11.65 5.10
C LEU A 70 -38.82 -10.52 5.48
N GLU A 71 -39.57 -10.69 6.57
CA GLU A 71 -40.54 -9.71 7.08
C GLU A 71 -39.90 -8.64 7.99
N HIS A 72 -38.63 -8.77 8.33
CA HIS A 72 -37.95 -7.82 9.19
C HIS A 72 -37.79 -6.46 8.47
N PRO A 73 -38.16 -5.32 9.10
CA PRO A 73 -38.25 -4.01 8.43
C PRO A 73 -36.92 -3.52 7.84
N LEU A 74 -35.79 -4.01 8.37
CA LEU A 74 -34.45 -3.67 7.90
C LEU A 74 -33.94 -4.53 6.73
N ILE A 75 -34.67 -5.54 6.24
CA ILE A 75 -34.25 -6.34 5.09
C ILE A 75 -34.19 -5.50 3.81
N GLY A 76 -35.16 -4.61 3.59
CA GLY A 76 -35.21 -3.73 2.43
C GLY A 76 -34.29 -2.52 2.52
N ALA A 77 -33.69 -2.25 3.68
CA ALA A 77 -32.89 -1.06 3.93
C ALA A 77 -31.42 -1.25 3.52
N PHE A 78 -30.83 -0.22 2.90
CA PHE A 78 -29.40 -0.21 2.57
C PHE A 78 -28.53 -0.11 3.83
N PRO A 79 -27.36 -0.77 3.84
CA PRO A 79 -26.40 -0.65 4.92
C PRO A 79 -25.76 0.75 4.94
N LYS A 80 -25.17 1.14 6.08
CA LYS A 80 -24.57 2.47 6.29
C LYS A 80 -23.05 2.49 6.10
N VAL A 81 -22.38 1.40 6.45
CA VAL A 81 -20.92 1.24 6.47
C VAL A 81 -20.48 0.23 5.41
N TYR A 82 -21.18 -0.90 5.30
CA TYR A 82 -20.91 -1.97 4.35
C TYR A 82 -20.92 -1.40 2.93
N PRO A 83 -19.83 -1.56 2.17
CA PRO A 83 -19.73 -0.99 0.83
C PRO A 83 -20.81 -1.53 -0.12
N VAL A 84 -21.53 -0.63 -0.79
CA VAL A 84 -22.57 -0.94 -1.80
C VAL A 84 -22.18 -0.41 -3.17
N ASP A 85 -22.63 -1.09 -4.22
CA ASP A 85 -22.50 -0.56 -5.58
C ASP A 85 -23.56 0.54 -5.81
N PRO A 86 -23.18 1.76 -6.24
CA PRO A 86 -24.11 2.83 -6.54
C PRO A 86 -25.22 2.48 -7.54
N ALA A 87 -25.01 1.47 -8.39
CA ALA A 87 -26.02 1.00 -9.34
C ALA A 87 -27.05 0.02 -8.74
N GLU A 88 -26.83 -0.49 -7.52
CA GLU A 88 -27.75 -1.42 -6.86
C GLU A 88 -29.08 -0.72 -6.51
N LYS A 89 -30.20 -1.22 -7.05
CA LYS A 89 -31.56 -0.74 -6.71
C LYS A 89 -32.13 -1.35 -5.43
N LYS A 90 -31.53 -2.46 -4.97
CA LYS A 90 -31.88 -3.18 -3.74
C LYS A 90 -30.60 -3.66 -3.06
N PRO A 91 -30.54 -3.67 -1.72
CA PRO A 91 -29.33 -4.09 -1.01
C PRO A 91 -29.06 -5.58 -1.21
N VAL A 92 -27.84 -5.92 -1.67
CA VAL A 92 -27.37 -7.31 -1.68
C VAL A 92 -27.12 -7.83 -0.25
N VAL A 93 -26.64 -6.93 0.62
CA VAL A 93 -26.49 -7.09 2.08
C VAL A 93 -27.36 -6.02 2.71
N SER A 94 -28.34 -6.41 3.51
CA SER A 94 -29.29 -5.49 4.14
C SER A 94 -28.68 -4.77 5.35
N ARG A 95 -29.34 -3.71 5.82
CA ARG A 95 -28.99 -3.06 7.08
C ARG A 95 -29.06 -4.04 8.27
N LEU A 96 -29.98 -5.00 8.25
CA LEU A 96 -30.04 -6.05 9.29
C LEU A 96 -28.77 -6.90 9.29
N ALA A 97 -28.36 -7.39 8.12
CA ALA A 97 -27.17 -8.23 7.97
C ALA A 97 -25.90 -7.48 8.40
N GLU A 98 -25.80 -6.20 8.08
CA GLU A 98 -24.71 -5.34 8.54
C GLU A 98 -24.68 -5.19 10.07
N LEU A 99 -25.83 -4.91 10.71
CA LEU A 99 -25.89 -4.78 12.16
C LEU A 99 -25.48 -6.06 12.88
N ARG A 100 -25.99 -7.21 12.41
CA ARG A 100 -25.62 -8.53 12.97
C ARG A 100 -24.17 -8.88 12.71
N LEU A 101 -23.57 -8.44 11.59
CA LEU A 101 -22.14 -8.59 11.35
C LEU A 101 -21.31 -7.75 12.33
N LEU A 102 -21.69 -6.49 12.56
CA LEU A 102 -21.01 -5.63 13.53
C LEU A 102 -21.13 -6.19 14.96
N GLU A 103 -22.31 -6.68 15.34
CA GLU A 103 -22.54 -7.36 16.62
C GLU A 103 -21.68 -8.62 16.74
N TYR A 104 -21.64 -9.46 15.70
CA TYR A 104 -20.78 -10.65 15.67
C TYR A 104 -19.30 -10.28 15.85
N LEU A 105 -18.81 -9.28 15.10
CA LEU A 105 -17.42 -8.84 15.19
C LEU A 105 -17.07 -8.26 16.58
N ALA A 106 -18.04 -7.69 17.29
CA ALA A 106 -17.84 -7.17 18.64
C ALA A 106 -17.92 -8.24 19.74
N THR A 107 -18.52 -9.40 19.46
CA THR A 107 -18.88 -10.40 20.49
C THR A 107 -18.29 -11.79 20.25
N THR A 108 -17.69 -12.03 19.09
CA THR A 108 -17.09 -13.33 18.75
C THR A 108 -15.93 -13.67 19.69
N ASP A 109 -15.85 -14.96 20.05
CA ASP A 109 -14.81 -15.60 20.84
C ASP A 109 -13.73 -16.27 19.96
N SER A 110 -13.70 -15.92 18.67
CA SER A 110 -12.72 -16.48 17.73
C SER A 110 -11.33 -15.93 17.99
N ASP A 111 -10.29 -16.77 17.88
CA ASP A 111 -8.90 -16.31 17.91
C ASP A 111 -8.50 -15.61 16.60
N VAL A 112 -9.14 -16.02 15.50
CA VAL A 112 -8.86 -15.54 14.14
C VAL A 112 -10.17 -15.33 13.39
N VAL A 113 -10.33 -14.16 12.77
CA VAL A 113 -11.43 -13.86 11.84
C VAL A 113 -10.86 -13.62 10.45
N VAL A 114 -11.28 -14.46 9.50
CA VAL A 114 -10.80 -14.46 8.12
C VAL A 114 -11.88 -13.93 7.19
N SER A 115 -11.55 -12.90 6.42
CA SER A 115 -12.40 -12.37 5.35
C SER A 115 -11.98 -12.91 3.99
N SER A 116 -12.92 -13.44 3.20
CA SER A 116 -12.66 -13.86 1.80
C SER A 116 -13.29 -12.95 0.75
N SER A 117 -13.70 -11.73 1.13
CA SER A 117 -14.18 -10.74 0.16
C SER A 117 -13.81 -9.31 0.57
N PRO A 118 -13.50 -8.43 -0.39
CA PRO A 118 -13.10 -7.06 -0.11
C PRO A 118 -14.08 -6.27 0.75
N ARG A 119 -15.39 -6.50 0.58
CA ARG A 119 -16.43 -5.80 1.34
C ARG A 119 -16.43 -6.24 2.81
N ASN A 120 -16.28 -7.54 3.08
CA ASN A 120 -16.11 -8.05 4.45
C ASN A 120 -14.78 -7.60 5.06
N THR A 121 -13.73 -7.47 4.24
CA THR A 121 -12.41 -7.01 4.70
C THR A 121 -12.48 -5.56 5.18
N ILE A 122 -13.21 -4.70 4.46
CA ILE A 122 -13.50 -3.34 4.91
C ILE A 122 -14.26 -3.35 6.23
N MET A 123 -15.25 -4.23 6.42
CA MET A 123 -15.95 -4.32 7.71
C MET A 123 -15.06 -4.79 8.85
N LEU A 124 -14.26 -5.83 8.61
CA LEU A 124 -13.31 -6.38 9.58
C LEU A 124 -12.29 -5.34 10.04
N SER A 125 -11.90 -4.42 9.15
CA SER A 125 -10.95 -3.35 9.46
C SER A 125 -11.44 -2.34 10.51
N TYR A 126 -12.75 -2.29 10.77
CA TYR A 126 -13.37 -1.46 11.81
C TYR A 126 -13.63 -2.22 13.12
N ALA A 127 -13.33 -3.52 13.17
CA ALA A 127 -13.64 -4.32 14.35
C ALA A 127 -12.61 -4.08 15.47
N GLU A 128 -13.08 -3.95 16.71
CA GLU A 128 -12.27 -3.67 17.90
C GLU A 128 -12.00 -4.92 18.77
N GLY A 129 -12.31 -6.12 18.27
CA GLY A 129 -12.12 -7.36 19.01
C GLY A 129 -10.65 -7.79 19.18
N ASP A 130 -10.42 -8.65 20.18
CA ASP A 130 -9.10 -9.21 20.52
C ASP A 130 -8.80 -10.50 19.72
N TYR A 131 -8.78 -10.38 18.40
CA TYR A 131 -8.51 -11.50 17.49
C TYR A 131 -7.68 -11.06 16.30
N LEU A 132 -7.00 -12.00 15.65
CA LEU A 132 -6.31 -11.71 14.40
C LEU A 132 -7.31 -11.42 13.29
N ARG A 133 -7.11 -10.29 12.61
CA ARG A 133 -7.85 -9.86 11.44
C ARG A 133 -7.09 -10.27 10.19
N VAL A 134 -7.60 -11.27 9.47
CA VAL A 134 -6.95 -11.81 8.28
C VAL A 134 -7.81 -11.58 7.04
N THR A 135 -7.22 -11.11 5.95
CA THR A 135 -7.90 -11.10 4.64
C THR A 135 -7.27 -12.10 3.70
N GLN A 136 -8.12 -12.89 3.05
CA GLN A 136 -7.77 -13.78 1.96
C GLN A 136 -8.29 -13.20 0.65
N GLU A 137 -7.41 -12.55 -0.12
CA GLU A 137 -7.76 -12.10 -1.46
C GLU A 137 -7.81 -13.29 -2.43
N HIS A 138 -8.90 -13.38 -3.19
CA HIS A 138 -9.10 -14.39 -4.22
C HIS A 138 -9.14 -13.78 -5.63
N SER A 139 -8.89 -12.47 -5.74
CA SER A 139 -8.92 -11.71 -6.98
C SER A 139 -7.80 -10.69 -7.00
N MET A 140 -7.83 -9.77 -7.97
CA MET A 140 -6.81 -8.75 -8.19
C MET A 140 -7.36 -7.39 -7.74
N PRO A 141 -6.99 -6.84 -6.58
CA PRO A 141 -7.53 -5.56 -6.10
C PRO A 141 -7.35 -4.38 -7.07
N SER A 142 -6.34 -4.46 -7.95
CA SER A 142 -6.07 -3.49 -9.01
C SER A 142 -7.22 -3.31 -10.02
N ILE A 143 -8.12 -4.30 -10.16
CA ILE A 143 -9.25 -4.24 -11.11
C ILE A 143 -10.53 -3.63 -10.49
N TYR A 144 -10.55 -3.41 -9.18
CA TYR A 144 -11.71 -2.83 -8.51
C TYR A 144 -11.88 -1.35 -8.85
N ALA A 145 -13.11 -0.82 -8.70
CA ALA A 145 -13.35 0.60 -8.93
C ALA A 145 -12.53 1.46 -7.95
N LYS A 146 -12.06 2.63 -8.40
CA LYS A 146 -11.14 3.49 -7.63
C LYS A 146 -11.64 3.84 -6.24
N TYR A 147 -12.94 4.11 -6.09
CA TYR A 147 -13.52 4.40 -4.77
C TYR A 147 -13.48 3.18 -3.83
N TYR A 148 -13.61 1.96 -4.36
CA TYR A 148 -13.44 0.73 -3.57
C TYR A 148 -11.98 0.53 -3.17
N GLN A 149 -11.05 0.74 -4.11
CA GLN A 149 -9.61 0.65 -3.83
C GLN A 149 -9.20 1.57 -2.68
N GLY A 150 -9.65 2.83 -2.68
CA GLY A 150 -9.34 3.78 -1.61
C GLY A 150 -9.79 3.31 -0.22
N ARG A 151 -10.96 2.66 -0.12
CA ARG A 151 -11.43 2.09 1.15
C ARG A 151 -10.70 0.81 1.53
N LEU A 152 -10.50 -0.10 0.57
CA LEU A 152 -9.86 -1.40 0.79
C LEU A 152 -8.38 -1.25 1.17
N PHE A 153 -7.63 -0.40 0.47
CA PHE A 153 -6.21 -0.19 0.75
C PHE A 153 -5.99 0.49 2.08
N LYS A 154 -6.90 1.38 2.50
CA LYS A 154 -6.89 1.91 3.86
C LYS A 154 -7.18 0.81 4.90
N ALA A 155 -8.16 -0.05 4.62
CA ALA A 155 -8.52 -1.18 5.49
C ALA A 155 -7.34 -2.16 5.69
N TYR A 156 -6.51 -2.39 4.68
CA TYR A 156 -5.34 -3.27 4.77
C TYR A 156 -4.37 -2.92 5.90
N HIS A 157 -4.23 -1.64 6.27
CA HIS A 157 -3.31 -1.23 7.32
C HIS A 157 -3.70 -1.69 8.72
N SER A 158 -4.99 -1.96 8.96
CA SER A 158 -5.48 -2.45 10.27
C SER A 158 -5.61 -3.97 10.34
N LEU A 159 -5.16 -4.70 9.31
CA LEU A 159 -5.14 -6.16 9.30
C LEU A 159 -3.81 -6.70 9.80
N ASP A 160 -3.87 -7.87 10.43
CA ASP A 160 -2.71 -8.57 11.00
C ASP A 160 -2.01 -9.45 9.96
N ALA A 161 -2.79 -9.97 9.00
CA ALA A 161 -2.27 -10.68 7.83
C ALA A 161 -3.14 -10.44 6.59
N LEU A 162 -2.49 -10.41 5.44
CA LEU A 162 -3.10 -10.32 4.13
C LEU A 162 -2.55 -11.45 3.27
N THR A 163 -3.40 -12.07 2.46
CA THR A 163 -2.93 -13.08 1.53
C THR A 163 -3.34 -12.76 0.10
N ALA A 164 -2.47 -13.10 -0.85
CA ALA A 164 -2.75 -13.04 -2.28
C ALA A 164 -2.61 -14.43 -2.91
N PRO A 165 -3.33 -14.74 -3.99
CA PRO A 165 -3.33 -16.08 -4.56
C PRO A 165 -2.03 -16.46 -5.28
N THR A 166 -1.27 -15.47 -5.76
CA THR A 166 0.01 -15.66 -6.47
C THR A 166 1.07 -14.68 -5.96
N PRO A 167 2.37 -14.97 -6.18
CA PRO A 167 3.47 -14.05 -5.86
C PRO A 167 3.34 -12.69 -6.55
N GLU A 168 2.91 -12.63 -7.81
CA GLU A 168 2.76 -11.39 -8.57
C GLU A 168 1.63 -10.53 -8.01
N GLU A 169 0.54 -11.13 -7.52
CA GLU A 169 -0.51 -10.36 -6.86
C GLU A 169 -0.05 -9.87 -5.48
N ALA A 170 0.74 -10.65 -4.75
CA ALA A 170 1.37 -10.16 -3.52
C ALA A 170 2.29 -8.96 -3.82
N GLU A 171 3.11 -9.05 -4.87
CA GLU A 171 3.98 -7.94 -5.28
C GLU A 171 3.16 -6.70 -5.72
N SER A 172 2.08 -6.91 -6.47
CA SER A 172 1.13 -5.87 -6.90
C SER A 172 0.50 -5.14 -5.72
N ILE A 173 0.00 -5.86 -4.71
CA ILE A 173 -0.55 -5.26 -3.49
C ILE A 173 0.57 -4.53 -2.73
N GLY A 174 1.74 -5.13 -2.58
CA GLY A 174 2.89 -4.51 -1.91
C GLY A 174 3.41 -3.25 -2.60
N LYS A 175 3.25 -3.10 -3.92
CA LYS A 175 3.55 -1.84 -4.64
C LYS A 175 2.49 -0.78 -4.40
N GLN A 176 1.21 -1.17 -4.36
CA GLN A 176 0.09 -0.25 -4.16
C GLN A 176 -0.05 0.19 -2.69
N VAL A 177 0.32 -0.67 -1.75
CA VAL A 177 0.24 -0.43 -0.31
C VAL A 177 1.56 -0.86 0.35
N PRO A 178 2.65 -0.08 0.21
CA PRO A 178 3.97 -0.47 0.72
C PRO A 178 4.00 -0.79 2.22
N GLY A 179 3.16 -0.11 3.01
CA GLY A 179 3.10 -0.27 4.47
C GLY A 179 2.51 -1.60 4.96
N VAL A 180 2.10 -2.53 4.08
CA VAL A 180 1.61 -3.86 4.47
C VAL A 180 2.46 -5.02 3.94
N ARG A 181 3.60 -4.74 3.28
CA ARG A 181 4.46 -5.77 2.68
C ARG A 181 4.90 -6.85 3.67
N ASN A 182 5.22 -6.46 4.90
CA ASN A 182 5.65 -7.35 5.97
C ASN A 182 4.52 -8.24 6.55
N ARG A 183 3.27 -8.03 6.14
CA ARG A 183 2.10 -8.82 6.57
C ARG A 183 1.44 -9.57 5.42
N LEU A 184 2.03 -9.48 4.22
CA LEU A 184 1.48 -10.01 3.00
C LEU A 184 2.13 -11.37 2.67
N ALA A 185 1.30 -12.38 2.48
CA ALA A 185 1.75 -13.74 2.16
C ALA A 185 1.07 -14.28 0.90
N VAL A 186 1.70 -15.27 0.27
CA VAL A 186 1.12 -15.98 -0.88
C VAL A 186 0.31 -17.16 -0.36
N MET A 187 -1.00 -17.15 -0.61
CA MET A 187 -1.94 -18.22 -0.26
C MET A 187 -2.79 -18.61 -1.49
N PRO A 188 -2.29 -19.55 -2.30
CA PRO A 188 -3.08 -20.21 -3.34
C PRO A 188 -4.38 -20.80 -2.80
N ASN A 189 -5.39 -20.91 -3.65
CA ASN A 189 -6.67 -21.48 -3.23
C ASN A 189 -6.54 -22.97 -2.89
N CYS A 190 -7.19 -23.38 -1.80
CA CYS A 190 -7.31 -24.78 -1.41
C CYS A 190 -8.28 -25.50 -2.37
N VAL A 191 -7.82 -26.56 -3.01
CA VAL A 191 -8.60 -27.37 -3.95
C VAL A 191 -8.47 -28.85 -3.56
N PRO A 192 -9.59 -29.55 -3.32
CA PRO A 192 -9.55 -30.94 -2.89
C PRO A 192 -8.92 -31.87 -3.92
N ALA A 193 -8.32 -32.95 -3.43
CA ALA A 193 -7.93 -34.05 -4.28
C ALA A 193 -9.13 -34.63 -5.05
N ALA A 194 -8.91 -35.04 -6.29
CA ALA A 194 -9.98 -35.67 -7.08
C ALA A 194 -10.31 -37.06 -6.53
N SER A 195 -11.61 -37.34 -6.34
CA SER A 195 -12.08 -38.66 -5.92
C SER A 195 -11.93 -39.73 -6.99
N VAL A 196 -11.92 -39.33 -8.26
CA VAL A 196 -11.73 -40.20 -9.42
C VAL A 196 -10.82 -39.50 -10.43
N GLN A 197 -9.77 -40.20 -10.86
CA GLN A 197 -8.87 -39.72 -11.90
C GLN A 197 -9.28 -40.23 -13.27
N SER A 198 -8.99 -39.45 -14.31
CA SER A 198 -9.16 -39.87 -15.69
C SER A 198 -8.18 -40.98 -16.05
N LYS A 199 -8.63 -41.88 -16.92
CA LYS A 199 -7.76 -42.87 -17.56
C LYS A 199 -7.06 -42.33 -18.81
N SER A 200 -7.37 -41.11 -19.23
CA SER A 200 -6.82 -40.44 -20.42
C SER A 200 -7.10 -41.16 -21.76
N THR A 201 -8.06 -42.09 -21.78
CA THR A 201 -8.49 -42.88 -22.95
C THR A 201 -9.73 -42.32 -23.65
N ASN A 202 -10.50 -41.46 -22.98
CA ASN A 202 -11.73 -40.91 -23.55
C ASN A 202 -11.40 -39.78 -24.54
N LYS A 203 -11.97 -39.81 -25.74
CA LYS A 203 -11.76 -38.76 -26.75
C LYS A 203 -12.65 -37.54 -26.49
N VAL A 204 -12.51 -36.96 -25.30
CA VAL A 204 -13.30 -35.84 -24.80
C VAL A 204 -12.38 -34.77 -24.24
N ILE A 205 -12.49 -33.56 -24.79
CA ILE A 205 -11.93 -32.33 -24.25
C ILE A 205 -12.98 -31.68 -23.35
N ILE A 206 -12.57 -31.24 -22.17
CA ILE A 206 -13.44 -30.56 -21.21
C ILE A 206 -13.02 -29.10 -21.06
N ALA A 207 -14.01 -28.22 -21.00
CA ALA A 207 -13.83 -26.83 -20.57
C ALA A 207 -14.87 -26.52 -19.49
N ALA A 208 -14.51 -25.76 -18.45
CA ALA A 208 -15.43 -25.46 -17.36
C ALA A 208 -15.21 -24.06 -16.77
N GLY A 209 -16.30 -23.36 -16.45
CA GLY A 209 -16.27 -22.03 -15.83
C GLY A 209 -17.51 -21.18 -16.12
N LEU A 210 -17.53 -19.95 -15.59
CA LEU A 210 -18.62 -18.99 -15.88
C LEU A 210 -18.60 -18.59 -17.36
N LEU A 211 -19.75 -18.66 -18.03
CA LEU A 211 -19.87 -18.27 -19.45
C LEU A 211 -20.01 -16.74 -19.56
N LYS A 212 -18.91 -16.05 -19.31
CA LYS A 212 -18.76 -14.58 -19.40
C LYS A 212 -17.66 -14.21 -20.39
N GLU A 213 -17.71 -12.98 -20.86
CA GLU A 213 -16.75 -12.43 -21.84
C GLU A 213 -15.29 -12.63 -21.41
N ASN A 214 -14.96 -12.43 -20.14
CA ASN A 214 -13.61 -12.59 -19.61
C ASN A 214 -13.12 -14.05 -19.57
N LYS A 215 -14.01 -15.04 -19.67
CA LYS A 215 -13.65 -16.46 -19.76
C LYS A 215 -13.51 -16.95 -21.20
N ASN A 216 -14.07 -16.22 -22.17
CA ASN A 216 -13.80 -16.38 -23.60
C ASN A 216 -13.92 -17.81 -24.15
N PHE A 217 -14.97 -18.53 -23.77
CA PHE A 217 -15.24 -19.88 -24.29
C PHE A 217 -15.48 -19.91 -25.82
N ALA A 218 -15.69 -18.77 -26.45
CA ALA A 218 -15.75 -18.67 -27.91
C ALA A 218 -14.43 -19.14 -28.56
N ALA A 219 -13.28 -18.85 -27.92
CA ALA A 219 -11.97 -19.25 -28.41
C ALA A 219 -11.76 -20.78 -28.37
N VAL A 220 -12.28 -21.48 -27.35
CA VAL A 220 -12.17 -22.95 -27.32
C VAL A 220 -13.04 -23.60 -28.40
N VAL A 221 -14.22 -23.04 -28.70
CA VAL A 221 -15.08 -23.53 -29.79
C VAL A 221 -14.38 -23.35 -31.15
N GLU A 222 -13.74 -22.20 -31.36
CA GLU A 222 -12.98 -21.92 -32.58
C GLU A 222 -11.75 -22.83 -32.73
N ALA A 223 -10.94 -22.98 -31.67
CA ALA A 223 -9.81 -23.90 -31.67
C ALA A 223 -10.24 -25.35 -31.93
N PHE A 224 -11.36 -25.77 -31.32
CA PHE A 224 -11.89 -27.12 -31.51
C PHE A 224 -12.40 -27.37 -32.94
N ALA A 225 -12.85 -26.34 -33.67
CA ALA A 225 -13.18 -26.47 -35.09
C ALA A 225 -11.98 -26.93 -35.93
N THR A 226 -10.76 -26.54 -35.56
CA THR A 226 -9.54 -27.03 -36.20
C THR A 226 -9.19 -28.45 -35.77
N VAL A 227 -9.33 -28.76 -34.47
CA VAL A 227 -9.07 -30.11 -33.93
C VAL A 227 -9.98 -31.15 -34.57
N VAL A 228 -11.30 -30.92 -34.57
CA VAL A 228 -12.29 -31.89 -35.02
C VAL A 228 -12.27 -32.16 -36.53
N ARG A 229 -11.78 -31.20 -37.33
CA ARG A 229 -11.55 -31.42 -38.77
C ARG A 229 -10.48 -32.50 -39.02
N LYS A 230 -9.46 -32.58 -38.16
CA LYS A 230 -8.42 -33.60 -38.24
C LYS A 230 -8.81 -34.88 -37.50
N HIS A 231 -9.50 -34.75 -36.36
CA HIS A 231 -9.86 -35.85 -35.46
C HIS A 231 -11.37 -35.82 -35.14
N PRO A 232 -12.23 -36.29 -36.08
CA PRO A 232 -13.69 -36.15 -36.00
C PRO A 232 -14.36 -37.03 -34.93
N ASP A 233 -13.61 -37.92 -34.31
CA ASP A 233 -14.01 -38.79 -33.20
C ASP A 233 -13.89 -38.12 -31.83
N TRP A 234 -13.20 -36.98 -31.73
CA TRP A 234 -13.13 -36.20 -30.50
C TRP A 234 -14.38 -35.35 -30.27
N ARG A 235 -14.66 -35.06 -28.99
CA ARG A 235 -15.80 -34.25 -28.54
C ARG A 235 -15.34 -33.17 -27.57
N LEU A 236 -16.04 -32.03 -27.57
CA LEU A 236 -15.85 -30.95 -26.61
C LEU A 236 -17.08 -30.85 -25.70
N ARG A 237 -16.85 -30.86 -24.38
CA ARG A 237 -17.89 -30.61 -23.37
C ARG A 237 -17.59 -29.35 -22.60
N ILE A 238 -18.53 -28.41 -22.58
CA ILE A 238 -18.40 -27.13 -21.87
C ILE A 238 -19.39 -27.11 -20.70
N TYR A 239 -18.86 -27.06 -19.48
CA TYR A 239 -19.63 -26.97 -18.24
C TYR A 239 -19.65 -25.53 -17.72
N GLY A 240 -20.84 -25.01 -17.43
CA GLY A 240 -21.01 -23.64 -16.97
C GLY A 240 -22.34 -23.02 -17.36
N ASP A 241 -22.57 -21.82 -16.83
CA ASP A 241 -23.70 -20.97 -17.18
C ASP A 241 -23.26 -19.50 -17.17
N GLY A 242 -24.01 -18.63 -17.86
CA GLY A 242 -23.68 -17.21 -17.94
C GLY A 242 -24.25 -16.51 -19.18
N THR A 243 -23.98 -15.20 -19.29
CA THR A 243 -24.53 -14.31 -20.32
C THR A 243 -24.12 -14.71 -21.73
N GLU A 244 -22.94 -15.34 -21.91
CA GLU A 244 -22.40 -15.72 -23.23
C GLU A 244 -23.01 -17.01 -23.78
N LYS A 245 -23.84 -17.73 -23.02
CA LYS A 245 -24.37 -19.05 -23.42
C LYS A 245 -25.10 -19.03 -24.77
N ALA A 246 -25.91 -18.00 -25.00
CA ALA A 246 -26.65 -17.86 -26.26
C ALA A 246 -25.70 -17.58 -27.44
N GLY A 247 -24.68 -16.73 -27.22
CA GLY A 247 -23.64 -16.46 -28.22
C GLY A 247 -22.84 -17.71 -28.59
N LEU A 248 -22.45 -18.51 -27.59
CA LEU A 248 -21.74 -19.77 -27.80
C LEU A 248 -22.56 -20.77 -28.60
N ARG A 249 -23.86 -20.91 -28.29
CA ARG A 249 -24.76 -21.79 -29.05
C ARG A 249 -24.82 -21.40 -30.53
N LYS A 250 -24.99 -20.10 -30.81
CA LYS A 250 -25.00 -19.57 -32.19
C LYS A 250 -23.68 -19.83 -32.91
N GLN A 251 -22.55 -19.67 -32.22
CA GLN A 251 -21.22 -19.96 -32.80
C GLN A 251 -21.06 -21.44 -33.14
N ILE A 252 -21.49 -22.35 -32.26
CA ILE A 252 -21.47 -23.80 -32.49
C ILE A 252 -22.31 -24.16 -33.72
N GLU A 253 -23.49 -23.57 -33.86
CA GLU A 253 -24.37 -23.76 -35.02
C GLU A 253 -23.73 -23.25 -36.31
N ASN A 254 -23.21 -22.02 -36.31
CA ASN A 254 -22.57 -21.39 -37.46
C ASN A 254 -21.34 -22.17 -37.97
N LEU A 255 -20.60 -22.80 -37.06
CA LEU A 255 -19.44 -23.63 -37.39
C LEU A 255 -19.80 -25.09 -37.71
N GLY A 256 -21.09 -25.47 -37.64
CA GLY A 256 -21.54 -26.84 -37.92
C GLY A 256 -21.13 -27.88 -36.86
N LEU A 257 -20.84 -27.46 -35.63
CA LEU A 257 -20.24 -28.29 -34.58
C LEU A 257 -21.25 -28.95 -33.62
N HIS A 258 -22.55 -28.92 -33.93
CA HIS A 258 -23.64 -29.37 -33.06
C HIS A 258 -23.55 -30.85 -32.62
N ASN A 259 -22.91 -31.72 -33.41
CA ASN A 259 -22.72 -33.14 -33.07
C ASN A 259 -21.45 -33.42 -32.25
N THR A 260 -20.57 -32.43 -32.11
CA THR A 260 -19.23 -32.61 -31.53
C THR A 260 -18.95 -31.69 -30.35
N VAL A 261 -19.70 -30.60 -30.19
CA VAL A 261 -19.63 -29.68 -29.05
C VAL A 261 -20.93 -29.70 -28.25
N ALA A 262 -20.85 -29.94 -26.94
CA ALA A 262 -22.00 -29.94 -26.04
C ALA A 262 -21.86 -28.90 -24.93
N LEU A 263 -22.91 -28.08 -24.75
CA LEU A 263 -23.06 -27.18 -23.60
C LEU A 263 -23.79 -27.95 -22.48
N MET A 264 -23.06 -28.39 -21.46
CA MET A 264 -23.53 -29.31 -20.42
C MET A 264 -24.35 -28.64 -19.32
N GLY A 265 -24.33 -27.30 -19.26
CA GLY A 265 -24.90 -26.53 -18.15
C GLY A 265 -23.97 -26.51 -16.92
N PRO A 266 -24.42 -25.90 -15.80
CA PRO A 266 -23.61 -25.81 -14.59
C PRO A 266 -23.49 -27.19 -13.89
N ALA A 267 -22.31 -27.49 -13.36
CA ALA A 267 -22.05 -28.67 -12.53
C ALA A 267 -21.31 -28.22 -11.26
N ALA A 268 -21.80 -28.62 -10.08
CA ALA A 268 -21.19 -28.31 -8.80
C ALA A 268 -21.41 -29.49 -7.83
N PRO A 269 -20.34 -30.17 -7.36
CA PRO A 269 -18.95 -30.01 -7.78
C PRO A 269 -18.73 -30.45 -9.24
N VAL A 270 -17.85 -29.78 -9.98
CA VAL A 270 -17.52 -30.14 -11.38
C VAL A 270 -16.45 -31.24 -11.47
N ALA A 271 -15.65 -31.42 -10.43
CA ALA A 271 -14.53 -32.37 -10.41
C ALA A 271 -14.87 -33.80 -10.91
N PRO A 272 -16.02 -34.43 -10.57
CA PRO A 272 -16.37 -35.75 -11.09
C PRO A 272 -16.48 -35.80 -12.62
N GLU A 273 -16.82 -34.69 -13.27
CA GLU A 273 -16.91 -34.61 -14.73
C GLU A 273 -15.54 -34.65 -15.40
N PHE A 274 -14.48 -34.18 -14.74
CA PHE A 274 -13.13 -34.19 -15.31
C PHE A 274 -12.62 -35.59 -15.58
N SER A 275 -12.91 -36.57 -14.72
CA SER A 275 -12.55 -37.99 -14.94
C SER A 275 -13.08 -38.58 -16.27
N LYS A 276 -14.08 -37.94 -16.88
CA LYS A 276 -14.68 -38.36 -18.16
C LYS A 276 -13.93 -37.82 -19.38
N GLY A 277 -13.04 -36.83 -19.21
CA GLY A 277 -12.24 -36.22 -20.27
C GLY A 277 -10.80 -36.69 -20.27
N SER A 278 -10.03 -36.30 -21.29
CA SER A 278 -8.59 -36.58 -21.36
C SER A 278 -7.74 -35.32 -21.51
N ILE A 279 -8.35 -34.17 -21.76
CA ILE A 279 -7.69 -32.86 -21.90
C ILE A 279 -8.63 -31.82 -21.30
N PHE A 280 -8.09 -30.87 -20.54
CA PHE A 280 -8.84 -29.70 -20.08
C PHE A 280 -8.37 -28.43 -20.80
N VAL A 281 -9.30 -27.55 -21.15
CA VAL A 281 -9.00 -26.27 -21.81
C VAL A 281 -9.65 -25.11 -21.06
N LEU A 282 -8.85 -24.09 -20.70
CA LEU A 282 -9.35 -22.84 -20.12
C LEU A 282 -8.86 -21.62 -20.91
N PRO A 283 -9.74 -20.98 -21.71
CA PRO A 283 -9.37 -19.91 -22.65
C PRO A 283 -9.47 -18.48 -22.06
N SER A 284 -9.39 -18.33 -20.74
CA SER A 284 -9.65 -17.06 -20.03
C SER A 284 -8.83 -15.88 -20.59
N LYS A 285 -9.42 -14.69 -20.60
CA LYS A 285 -8.69 -13.42 -20.79
C LYS A 285 -8.11 -12.89 -19.48
N ARG A 286 -8.76 -13.22 -18.35
CA ARG A 286 -8.35 -12.84 -17.00
C ARG A 286 -8.54 -13.97 -16.00
N GLU A 287 -7.54 -14.20 -15.17
CA GLU A 287 -7.54 -15.24 -14.15
C GLU A 287 -6.59 -14.93 -12.98
N ALA A 288 -7.16 -14.66 -11.80
CA ALA A 288 -6.36 -14.38 -10.61
C ALA A 288 -5.66 -15.64 -10.06
N PHE A 289 -6.27 -16.82 -10.24
CA PHE A 289 -5.68 -18.10 -9.84
C PHE A 289 -6.13 -19.19 -10.80
N GLY A 290 -7.41 -19.57 -10.75
CA GLY A 290 -8.01 -20.59 -11.62
C GLY A 290 -8.20 -21.94 -10.93
N ASN A 291 -9.09 -22.02 -9.93
CA ASN A 291 -9.37 -23.28 -9.20
C ASN A 291 -9.66 -24.46 -10.13
N VAL A 292 -10.40 -24.19 -11.20
CA VAL A 292 -10.80 -25.21 -12.18
C VAL A 292 -9.60 -25.84 -12.92
N ILE A 293 -8.48 -25.12 -13.04
CA ILE A 293 -7.22 -25.68 -13.55
C ILE A 293 -6.72 -26.73 -12.56
N VAL A 294 -6.64 -26.39 -11.27
CA VAL A 294 -6.17 -27.30 -10.23
C VAL A 294 -7.10 -28.52 -10.11
N GLU A 295 -8.42 -28.32 -10.17
CA GLU A 295 -9.38 -29.43 -10.16
C GLU A 295 -9.18 -30.38 -11.36
N ALA A 296 -8.88 -29.85 -12.54
CA ALA A 296 -8.57 -30.65 -13.72
C ALA A 296 -7.23 -31.39 -13.61
N LEU A 297 -6.19 -30.72 -13.08
CA LEU A 297 -4.90 -31.34 -12.82
C LEU A 297 -5.01 -32.47 -11.79
N ALA A 298 -5.77 -32.26 -10.71
CA ALA A 298 -6.04 -33.26 -9.68
C ALA A 298 -6.77 -34.49 -10.25
N ALA A 299 -7.62 -34.29 -11.26
CA ALA A 299 -8.30 -35.36 -11.99
C ALA A 299 -7.41 -36.04 -13.05
N GLY A 300 -6.16 -35.62 -13.20
CA GLY A 300 -5.19 -36.22 -14.14
C GLY A 300 -5.35 -35.78 -15.59
N LEU A 301 -5.95 -34.61 -15.85
CA LEU A 301 -6.06 -34.05 -17.19
C LEU A 301 -4.89 -33.10 -17.43
N PRO A 302 -4.09 -33.27 -18.50
CA PRO A 302 -3.23 -32.21 -18.96
C PRO A 302 -4.07 -30.99 -19.37
N VAL A 303 -3.59 -29.80 -18.99
CA VAL A 303 -4.33 -28.54 -19.18
C VAL A 303 -3.74 -27.73 -20.33
N VAL A 304 -4.58 -27.22 -21.22
CA VAL A 304 -4.22 -26.12 -22.13
C VAL A 304 -4.90 -24.86 -21.64
N SER A 305 -4.13 -23.87 -21.21
CA SER A 305 -4.69 -22.59 -20.74
C SER A 305 -4.01 -21.41 -21.42
N THR A 306 -4.75 -20.33 -21.58
CA THR A 306 -4.17 -19.04 -21.96
C THR A 306 -3.31 -18.48 -20.83
N ASP A 307 -2.34 -17.64 -21.16
CA ASP A 307 -1.48 -16.93 -20.22
C ASP A 307 -2.18 -15.73 -19.56
N ALA A 308 -3.35 -15.99 -18.97
CA ALA A 308 -4.25 -14.97 -18.43
C ALA A 308 -3.73 -14.42 -17.09
N ASP A 309 -3.29 -13.16 -17.09
CA ASP A 309 -2.66 -12.51 -15.94
C ASP A 309 -1.49 -13.35 -15.38
N HIS A 310 -1.67 -13.93 -14.19
CA HIS A 310 -0.66 -14.70 -13.47
C HIS A 310 -1.15 -16.05 -12.94
N GLY A 311 -2.47 -16.29 -12.87
CA GLY A 311 -3.01 -17.52 -12.28
C GLY A 311 -2.52 -18.80 -12.97
N PRO A 312 -2.75 -18.98 -14.29
CA PRO A 312 -2.37 -20.19 -15.01
C PRO A 312 -0.88 -20.51 -14.93
N ARG A 313 0.01 -19.53 -15.09
CA ARG A 313 1.48 -19.73 -15.02
C ARG A 313 1.99 -20.11 -13.63
N ASN A 314 1.26 -19.78 -12.58
CA ASN A 314 1.59 -20.19 -11.21
C ASN A 314 1.10 -21.59 -10.88
N ILE A 315 0.19 -22.14 -11.69
CA ILE A 315 -0.38 -23.48 -11.50
C ILE A 315 0.29 -24.49 -12.44
N ILE A 316 0.35 -24.20 -13.74
CA ILE A 316 0.76 -25.12 -14.82
C ILE A 316 2.27 -25.02 -15.06
N THR A 317 2.94 -26.16 -15.17
CA THR A 317 4.32 -26.28 -15.62
C THR A 317 4.33 -26.52 -17.12
N HIS A 318 4.60 -25.47 -17.91
CA HIS A 318 4.54 -25.51 -19.37
C HIS A 318 5.39 -26.65 -19.96
N GLY A 319 4.76 -27.52 -20.76
CA GLY A 319 5.41 -28.66 -21.40
C GLY A 319 5.49 -29.92 -20.54
N GLU A 320 5.13 -29.86 -19.25
CA GLU A 320 5.21 -31.00 -18.32
C GLU A 320 3.83 -31.53 -17.90
N ASP A 321 2.95 -30.66 -17.42
CA ASP A 321 1.58 -31.02 -16.99
C ASP A 321 0.49 -30.29 -17.80
N GLY A 322 0.91 -29.51 -18.80
CA GLY A 322 0.02 -28.74 -19.64
C GLY A 322 0.77 -27.78 -20.56
N PHE A 323 0.00 -26.95 -21.27
CA PHE A 323 0.49 -25.88 -22.12
C PHE A 323 -0.11 -24.55 -21.74
N ILE A 324 0.75 -23.54 -21.76
CA ILE A 324 0.37 -22.13 -21.64
C ILE A 324 0.50 -21.51 -23.02
N VAL A 325 -0.58 -20.90 -23.51
CA VAL A 325 -0.64 -20.26 -24.84
C VAL A 325 -0.96 -18.76 -24.71
N PRO A 326 -0.57 -17.91 -25.67
CA PRO A 326 -0.90 -16.49 -25.62
C PRO A 326 -2.42 -16.23 -25.59
N CYS A 327 -2.87 -15.25 -24.79
CA CYS A 327 -4.26 -14.82 -24.80
C CYS A 327 -4.70 -14.36 -26.20
N GLY A 328 -5.87 -14.82 -26.65
CA GLY A 328 -6.44 -14.44 -27.94
C GLY A 328 -5.86 -15.19 -29.15
N ASN A 329 -4.88 -16.09 -28.95
CA ASN A 329 -4.32 -16.91 -30.03
C ASN A 329 -5.02 -18.28 -30.08
N THR A 330 -6.09 -18.37 -30.86
CA THR A 330 -6.89 -19.59 -31.07
C THR A 330 -6.12 -20.67 -31.83
N ASP A 331 -5.22 -20.29 -32.74
CA ASP A 331 -4.39 -21.24 -33.49
C ASP A 331 -3.37 -21.94 -32.58
N ALA A 332 -2.68 -21.19 -31.72
CA ALA A 332 -1.75 -21.77 -30.74
C ALA A 332 -2.49 -22.70 -29.75
N MET A 333 -3.72 -22.36 -29.38
CA MET A 333 -4.57 -23.24 -28.56
C MET A 333 -4.93 -24.53 -29.29
N ALA A 334 -5.32 -24.44 -30.57
CA ALA A 334 -5.64 -25.61 -31.38
C ALA A 334 -4.40 -26.52 -31.55
N GLU A 335 -3.23 -25.93 -31.79
CA GLU A 335 -1.97 -26.66 -31.91
C GLU A 335 -1.58 -27.38 -30.62
N ALA A 336 -1.69 -26.71 -29.47
CA ALA A 336 -1.42 -27.32 -28.17
C ALA A 336 -2.41 -28.48 -27.87
N VAL A 337 -3.69 -28.32 -28.22
CA VAL A 337 -4.68 -29.41 -28.09
C VAL A 337 -4.35 -30.56 -29.04
N LEU A 338 -3.98 -30.29 -30.29
CA LEU A 338 -3.60 -31.32 -31.26
C LEU A 338 -2.40 -32.14 -30.79
N GLN A 339 -1.39 -31.50 -30.18
CA GLN A 339 -0.24 -32.21 -29.59
C GLN A 339 -0.64 -33.24 -28.53
N LEU A 340 -1.73 -33.01 -27.79
CA LEU A 340 -2.26 -33.95 -26.80
C LEU A 340 -3.22 -34.97 -27.41
N VAL A 341 -3.96 -34.58 -28.45
CA VAL A 341 -4.89 -35.47 -29.18
C VAL A 341 -4.12 -36.53 -29.98
N GLU A 342 -2.97 -36.17 -30.56
CA GLU A 342 -2.20 -36.99 -31.48
C GLU A 342 -1.16 -37.90 -30.80
N ASP A 343 -0.80 -37.62 -29.54
CA ASP A 343 0.19 -38.39 -28.77
C ASP A 343 -0.39 -38.86 -27.43
N ASP A 344 -0.93 -40.09 -27.44
CA ASP A 344 -1.54 -40.75 -26.28
C ASP A 344 -0.56 -40.91 -25.11
N GLU A 345 0.69 -41.26 -25.40
CA GLU A 345 1.71 -41.48 -24.39
C GLU A 345 2.14 -40.16 -23.74
N ARG A 346 2.27 -39.09 -24.52
CA ARG A 346 2.50 -37.75 -23.98
C ARG A 346 1.34 -37.28 -23.13
N ARG A 347 0.09 -37.43 -23.61
CA ARG A 347 -1.12 -37.06 -22.87
C ARG A 347 -1.18 -37.79 -21.52
N LYS A 348 -0.87 -39.09 -21.50
CA LYS A 348 -0.81 -39.89 -20.27
C LYS A 348 0.28 -39.40 -19.32
N ARG A 349 1.53 -39.24 -19.79
CA ARG A 349 2.65 -38.74 -18.96
C ARG A 349 2.35 -37.36 -18.36
N MET A 350 1.77 -36.47 -19.15
CA MET A 350 1.39 -35.13 -18.68
C MET A 350 0.23 -35.19 -17.66
N GLY A 351 -0.74 -36.09 -17.84
CA GLY A 351 -1.79 -36.33 -16.85
C GLY A 351 -1.25 -36.85 -15.51
N GLU A 352 -0.25 -37.73 -15.52
CA GLU A 352 0.44 -38.18 -14.31
C GLU A 352 1.25 -37.05 -13.65
N ALA A 353 1.90 -36.19 -14.43
CA ALA A 353 2.59 -35.00 -13.93
C ALA A 353 1.59 -33.99 -13.31
N ALA A 354 0.43 -33.82 -13.93
CA ALA A 354 -0.65 -32.98 -13.43
C ALA A 354 -1.13 -33.38 -12.03
N VAL A 355 -1.34 -34.68 -11.79
CA VAL A 355 -1.70 -35.19 -10.45
C VAL A 355 -0.62 -34.87 -9.42
N ARG A 356 0.66 -35.08 -9.77
CA ARG A 356 1.79 -34.79 -8.86
C ARG A 356 1.87 -33.30 -8.52
N ASN A 357 1.69 -32.43 -9.51
CA ASN A 357 1.72 -30.97 -9.31
C ASN A 357 0.53 -30.50 -8.45
N ALA A 358 -0.68 -31.04 -8.66
CA ALA A 358 -1.88 -30.61 -7.93
C ALA A 358 -1.76 -30.75 -6.40
N VAL A 359 -0.95 -31.68 -5.90
CA VAL A 359 -0.75 -31.96 -4.47
C VAL A 359 -0.42 -30.70 -3.64
N ARG A 360 0.32 -29.72 -4.20
CA ARG A 360 0.71 -28.49 -3.49
C ARG A 360 -0.44 -27.50 -3.23
N PHE A 361 -1.64 -27.81 -3.73
CA PHE A 361 -2.88 -27.04 -3.55
C PHE A 361 -3.95 -27.82 -2.77
N HIS A 362 -3.67 -29.08 -2.43
CA HIS A 362 -4.57 -29.91 -1.64
C HIS A 362 -4.57 -29.50 -0.17
N GLU A 363 -5.55 -30.03 0.56
CA GLU A 363 -5.88 -29.68 1.93
C GLU A 363 -4.68 -29.69 2.89
N PRO A 364 -3.78 -30.71 2.90
CA PRO A 364 -2.64 -30.72 3.83
C PRO A 364 -1.69 -29.55 3.59
N ALA A 365 -1.28 -29.33 2.34
CA ALA A 365 -0.35 -28.25 1.97
C ALA A 365 -0.96 -26.86 2.19
N SER A 366 -2.26 -26.70 1.92
CA SER A 366 -2.98 -25.46 2.21
C SER A 366 -3.15 -25.19 3.70
N CYS A 367 -3.41 -26.23 4.50
CA CYS A 367 -3.52 -26.13 5.96
C CYS A 367 -2.20 -25.68 6.57
N GLU A 368 -1.10 -26.36 6.26
CA GLU A 368 0.25 -26.02 6.75
C GLU A 368 0.65 -24.59 6.35
N ARG A 369 0.40 -24.19 5.10
CA ARG A 369 0.70 -22.84 4.62
C ARG A 369 -0.10 -21.79 5.37
N PHE A 370 -1.39 -22.02 5.59
CA PHE A 370 -2.24 -21.07 6.30
C PHE A 370 -1.87 -20.96 7.77
N GLU A 371 -1.61 -22.08 8.46
CA GLU A 371 -1.10 -22.08 9.84
C GLU A 371 0.21 -21.30 9.96
N ALA A 372 1.14 -21.47 9.00
CA ALA A 372 2.38 -20.70 9.00
C ALA A 372 2.12 -19.18 8.94
N ILE A 373 1.18 -18.74 8.09
CA ILE A 373 0.76 -17.33 8.00
C ILE A 373 0.15 -16.84 9.32
N LEU A 374 -0.68 -17.65 9.96
CA LEU A 374 -1.29 -17.30 11.25
C LEU A 374 -0.24 -17.21 12.36
N ASN A 375 0.66 -18.17 12.45
CA ASN A 375 1.72 -18.19 13.46
C ASN A 375 2.63 -16.97 13.34
N ASP A 376 3.00 -16.62 12.11
CA ASP A 376 3.75 -15.41 11.77
C ASP A 376 3.00 -14.13 12.15
N ALA A 377 1.68 -14.07 11.92
CA ALA A 377 0.84 -12.95 12.35
C ALA A 377 0.71 -12.85 13.88
N PHE A 378 0.53 -13.97 14.60
CA PHE A 378 0.54 -13.99 16.06
C PHE A 378 1.88 -13.53 16.63
N ALA A 379 2.98 -14.03 16.07
CA ALA A 379 4.33 -13.65 16.49
C ALA A 379 4.55 -12.13 16.31
N ARG A 380 4.11 -11.54 15.19
CA ARG A 380 4.15 -10.07 15.01
C ARG A 380 3.29 -9.33 16.01
N ARG A 381 2.07 -9.82 16.29
CA ARG A 381 1.14 -9.16 17.22
C ARG A 381 1.61 -9.22 18.67
N ALA A 382 2.39 -10.24 19.03
CA ALA A 382 3.02 -10.36 20.34
C ALA A 382 4.19 -9.38 20.55
N LEU A 383 4.74 -8.79 19.49
CA LEU A 383 5.77 -7.76 19.59
C LEU A 383 5.15 -6.44 20.05
N LEU A 384 5.79 -5.82 21.05
CA LEU A 384 5.45 -4.47 21.46
C LEU A 384 5.81 -3.49 20.34
N THR A 385 4.81 -2.74 19.86
CA THR A 385 5.00 -1.74 18.79
C THR A 385 5.17 -0.34 19.35
N THR A 386 4.65 -0.07 20.55
CA THR A 386 4.81 1.23 21.20
C THR A 386 6.18 1.31 21.86
N ALA A 387 6.95 2.34 21.51
CA ALA A 387 8.26 2.60 22.07
C ALA A 387 8.33 3.98 22.73
N GLY A 388 9.21 4.11 23.71
CA GLY A 388 9.76 5.39 24.14
C GLY A 388 11.08 5.65 23.42
N ALA A 389 11.35 6.90 23.06
CA ALA A 389 12.62 7.32 22.48
C ALA A 389 13.14 8.55 23.21
N GLN A 390 14.34 8.48 23.77
CA GLN A 390 14.96 9.58 24.50
C GLN A 390 16.35 9.85 23.93
N VAL A 391 16.65 11.12 23.67
CA VAL A 391 18.03 11.57 23.41
C VAL A 391 18.78 11.56 24.73
N ASP A 392 19.97 10.98 24.77
CA ASP A 392 20.86 11.05 25.94
C ASP A 392 21.78 12.28 25.89
N PRO A 393 22.49 12.63 26.98
CA PRO A 393 23.40 13.79 27.00
C PRO A 393 24.55 13.74 26.00
N GLU A 394 24.87 12.58 25.41
CA GLU A 394 25.85 12.45 24.34
C GLU A 394 25.22 12.66 22.95
N GLY A 395 23.90 12.70 22.86
CA GLY A 395 23.13 12.86 21.63
C GLY A 395 22.74 11.54 20.95
N SER A 396 22.99 10.39 21.59
CA SER A 396 22.49 9.10 21.11
C SER A 396 21.00 8.98 21.42
N VAL A 397 20.28 8.11 20.70
CA VAL A 397 18.86 7.86 20.95
C VAL A 397 18.70 6.50 21.63
N ARG A 398 18.28 6.52 22.90
CA ARG A 398 17.79 5.33 23.60
C ARG A 398 16.36 5.05 23.17
N ILE A 399 16.09 3.83 22.75
CA ILE A 399 14.76 3.34 22.34
C ILE A 399 14.36 2.24 23.29
N GLU A 400 13.23 2.42 23.96
CA GLU A 400 12.66 1.45 24.89
C GLU A 400 11.43 0.82 24.24
N VAL A 401 11.52 -0.46 23.87
CA VAL A 401 10.42 -1.23 23.27
C VAL A 401 9.71 -2.12 24.29
N GLY A 402 10.18 -2.14 25.54
CA GLY A 402 9.67 -3.01 26.59
C GLY A 402 10.11 -4.47 26.45
N ALA A 403 9.67 -5.32 27.40
CA ALA A 403 10.09 -6.71 27.44
C ALA A 403 9.65 -7.47 26.17
N LEU A 404 10.64 -8.05 25.48
CA LEU A 404 10.40 -8.87 24.29
C LEU A 404 10.00 -10.30 24.71
N PRO A 405 9.12 -10.97 23.95
CA PRO A 405 8.82 -12.37 24.20
C PRO A 405 10.08 -13.24 23.89
N PRO A 406 10.20 -14.44 24.49
CA PRO A 406 11.39 -15.28 24.35
C PRO A 406 11.80 -15.58 22.91
N GLU A 407 10.83 -15.78 22.02
CA GLU A 407 11.02 -15.99 20.58
C GLU A 407 11.59 -14.78 19.83
N ALA A 408 11.52 -13.59 20.43
CA ALA A 408 12.06 -12.35 19.89
C ALA A 408 13.39 -11.95 20.53
N HIS A 409 13.96 -12.77 21.43
CA HIS A 409 15.31 -12.53 21.94
C HIS A 409 16.33 -12.46 20.80
N GLY A 410 17.21 -11.46 20.83
CA GLY A 410 18.12 -11.15 19.73
C GLY A 410 17.51 -10.31 18.61
N ALA A 411 16.32 -9.72 18.83
CA ALA A 411 15.78 -8.72 17.93
C ALA A 411 16.65 -7.46 17.87
N GLU A 412 16.52 -6.73 16.76
CA GLU A 412 17.25 -5.51 16.47
C GLU A 412 16.27 -4.39 16.10
N ILE A 413 16.63 -3.15 16.39
CA ILE A 413 16.00 -1.98 15.77
C ILE A 413 16.57 -1.85 14.36
N ALA A 414 15.72 -1.95 13.35
CA ALA A 414 16.05 -1.61 11.97
C ALA A 414 15.64 -0.15 11.70
N CYS A 415 16.61 0.66 11.28
CA CYS A 415 16.41 2.04 10.83
C CYS A 415 16.50 2.08 9.31
N ARG A 416 15.42 2.50 8.63
CA ARG A 416 15.39 2.67 7.16
C ARG A 416 15.21 4.10 6.73
N LEU A 417 16.02 4.54 5.75
CA LEU A 417 15.96 5.89 5.23
C LEU A 417 14.66 6.12 4.42
N VAL A 418 13.89 7.14 4.77
CA VAL A 418 12.66 7.51 4.08
C VAL A 418 12.98 8.21 2.75
N GLY A 419 12.46 7.68 1.64
CA GLY A 419 12.55 8.30 0.32
C GLY A 419 13.93 8.23 -0.36
N GLY A 420 14.89 7.53 0.24
CA GLY A 420 16.23 7.27 -0.32
C GLY A 420 16.39 5.86 -0.90
N GLN A 421 17.60 5.54 -1.39
CA GLN A 421 18.01 4.16 -1.72
C GLN A 421 17.83 3.22 -0.51
N ASP A 422 17.78 1.89 -0.73
CA ASP A 422 17.66 0.80 0.29
C ASP A 422 18.81 0.84 1.34
N GLN A 423 18.87 1.90 2.13
CA GLN A 423 19.81 2.10 3.21
C GLN A 423 19.14 1.68 4.52
N GLU A 424 19.80 0.76 5.21
CA GLU A 424 19.35 0.22 6.47
C GLU A 424 20.53 0.16 7.46
N LYS A 425 20.27 0.52 8.71
CA LYS A 425 21.16 0.31 9.84
C LYS A 425 20.43 -0.48 10.90
N ARG A 426 21.17 -1.31 11.65
CA ARG A 426 20.60 -2.17 12.69
C ARG A 426 21.34 -1.99 13.99
N PHE A 427 20.59 -2.00 15.08
CA PHE A 427 21.09 -1.83 16.43
C PHE A 427 20.45 -2.88 17.34
N ALA A 428 21.26 -3.63 18.08
CA ALA A 428 20.77 -4.72 18.92
C ALA A 428 19.85 -4.20 20.03
N ILE A 429 18.80 -4.96 20.33
CA ILE A 429 17.96 -4.76 21.51
C ILE A 429 18.51 -5.66 22.61
N ASP A 430 18.75 -5.08 23.79
CA ASP A 430 19.20 -5.83 24.95
C ASP A 430 18.06 -6.67 25.59
N ALA A 431 18.41 -7.49 26.58
CA ALA A 431 17.43 -8.34 27.28
C ALA A 431 16.37 -7.55 28.06
N GLY A 432 16.61 -6.27 28.34
CA GLY A 432 15.66 -5.36 28.99
C GLY A 432 14.71 -4.68 28.00
N GLY A 433 14.84 -4.92 26.69
CA GLY A 433 14.01 -4.26 25.68
C GLY A 433 14.50 -2.86 25.32
N THR A 434 15.77 -2.56 25.56
CA THR A 434 16.37 -1.27 25.22
C THR A 434 17.36 -1.42 24.08
N ALA A 435 17.30 -0.49 23.12
CA ALA A 435 18.30 -0.34 22.09
C ALA A 435 18.88 1.08 22.13
N VAL A 436 20.13 1.24 21.70
CA VAL A 436 20.76 2.54 21.56
C VAL A 436 21.14 2.72 20.10
N VAL A 437 20.66 3.80 19.50
CA VAL A 437 21.16 4.31 18.22
C VAL A 437 22.23 5.34 18.58
N PRO A 438 23.53 4.97 18.50
CA PRO A 438 24.60 5.89 18.86
C PRO A 438 24.60 7.09 17.92
N TRP A 439 24.91 8.28 18.45
CA TRP A 439 25.00 9.51 17.64
C TRP A 439 25.98 9.37 16.46
N HIS A 440 27.06 8.60 16.64
CA HIS A 440 28.07 8.26 15.63
C HIS A 440 27.76 6.94 14.90
N GLY A 441 26.51 6.48 14.93
CA GLY A 441 26.06 5.21 14.34
C GLY A 441 26.06 5.17 12.81
N GLY A 442 26.51 6.25 12.17
CA GLY A 442 26.63 6.35 10.72
C GLY A 442 25.28 6.35 10.02
N LEU A 443 24.31 7.10 10.56
CA LEU A 443 23.04 7.40 9.89
C LEU A 443 23.23 8.70 9.07
N PRO A 444 23.33 8.65 7.73
CA PRO A 444 23.36 9.85 6.89
C PRO A 444 22.24 10.85 7.17
N GLU A 445 22.46 12.13 6.83
CA GLU A 445 21.45 13.18 6.94
C GLU A 445 20.15 12.77 6.24
N GLY A 446 19.04 12.78 6.98
CA GLY A 446 17.76 12.30 6.49
C GLY A 446 16.80 11.88 7.59
N THR A 447 15.63 11.41 7.18
CA THR A 447 14.61 10.89 8.08
C THR A 447 14.61 9.37 8.02
N TRP A 448 14.71 8.72 9.17
CA TRP A 448 14.79 7.28 9.32
C TRP A 448 13.53 6.76 10.02
N GLU A 449 12.89 5.75 9.46
CA GLU A 449 11.75 5.06 10.08
C GLU A 449 12.23 3.80 10.80
N LEU A 450 11.70 3.56 12.00
CA LEU A 450 12.18 2.52 12.90
C LEU A 450 11.20 1.35 12.99
N SER A 451 11.74 0.14 13.06
CA SER A 451 11.01 -1.11 13.27
C SER A 451 11.78 -2.06 14.19
N VAL A 452 11.06 -2.95 14.86
CA VAL A 452 11.67 -4.10 15.56
C VAL A 452 11.73 -5.26 14.57
N ARG A 453 12.91 -5.83 14.40
CA ARG A 453 13.16 -7.00 13.57
C ARG A 453 13.66 -8.17 14.41
N THR A 454 12.93 -9.28 14.37
CA THR A 454 13.31 -10.52 15.08
C THR A 454 14.30 -11.37 14.27
N PRO A 455 15.04 -12.29 14.91
CA PRO A 455 15.89 -13.26 14.20
C PRO A 455 15.13 -14.16 13.23
N ALA A 456 13.85 -14.43 13.50
CA ALA A 456 12.96 -15.19 12.62
C ALA A 456 12.57 -14.43 11.34
N GLY A 457 12.96 -13.15 11.21
CA GLY A 457 12.65 -12.32 10.05
C GLY A 457 11.36 -11.50 10.18
N ASN A 458 10.59 -11.68 11.28
CA ASN A 458 9.42 -10.84 11.54
C ASN A 458 9.87 -9.42 11.79
N GLU A 459 9.18 -8.46 11.17
CA GLU A 459 9.50 -7.05 11.33
C GLU A 459 8.23 -6.25 11.53
N VAL A 460 8.23 -5.38 12.54
CA VAL A 460 7.06 -4.57 12.89
C VAL A 460 7.45 -3.11 13.12
N PRO A 461 6.71 -2.19 12.45
CA PRO A 461 6.56 -0.80 12.78
C PRO A 461 6.74 -0.35 14.21
N LEU A 462 7.76 0.43 14.60
CA LEU A 462 7.68 1.11 15.89
C LEU A 462 6.78 2.33 15.80
N THR A 463 5.99 2.54 16.85
CA THR A 463 5.10 3.67 17.05
C THR A 463 5.38 4.32 18.39
N VAL A 464 5.06 5.60 18.53
CA VAL A 464 5.17 6.35 19.79
C VAL A 464 3.79 6.87 20.19
N ASP A 465 3.53 6.90 21.49
CA ASP A 465 2.37 7.63 22.00
C ASP A 465 2.61 9.16 21.94
N GLY A 466 1.65 9.95 22.45
CA GLY A 466 1.72 11.41 22.42
C GLY A 466 2.96 12.03 23.07
N TYR A 467 3.66 11.31 23.96
CA TYR A 467 4.81 11.81 24.73
C TYR A 467 6.06 10.95 24.55
N GLY A 468 6.02 9.93 23.69
CA GLY A 468 7.08 8.92 23.54
C GLY A 468 8.38 9.39 22.89
N CYS A 469 8.59 10.70 22.70
CA CYS A 469 9.86 11.26 22.20
C CYS A 469 10.34 12.37 23.15
N ASP A 470 11.44 12.12 23.85
CA ASP A 470 12.08 13.07 24.76
C ASP A 470 13.38 13.61 24.17
N LEU A 471 13.41 14.93 23.98
CA LEU A 471 14.56 15.67 23.42
C LEU A 471 15.26 16.53 24.46
N ARG A 472 14.87 16.51 25.74
CA ARG A 472 15.36 17.48 26.74
C ARG A 472 16.89 17.46 26.90
N ASP A 473 17.50 16.29 26.82
CA ASP A 473 18.95 16.16 26.96
C ASP A 473 19.71 16.60 25.69
N VAL A 474 19.02 16.99 24.61
CA VAL A 474 19.66 17.58 23.41
C VAL A 474 20.42 18.86 23.75
N PHE A 475 20.01 19.58 24.79
CA PHE A 475 20.65 20.81 25.24
C PHE A 475 21.99 20.56 25.95
N ASP A 476 22.22 19.35 26.44
CA ASP A 476 23.48 18.94 27.07
C ASP A 476 24.53 18.47 26.04
N VAL A 477 24.10 18.24 24.79
CA VAL A 477 24.98 17.84 23.70
C VAL A 477 26.00 18.94 23.41
N ARG A 478 27.28 18.61 23.57
CA ARG A 478 28.38 19.53 23.27
C ARG A 478 28.57 19.69 21.77
N LEU A 479 28.35 20.91 21.28
CA LEU A 479 28.55 21.31 19.88
C LEU A 479 29.53 22.50 19.78
N PRO A 480 30.51 22.48 18.85
CA PRO A 480 30.80 21.41 17.88
C PRO A 480 31.36 20.16 18.56
N ARG A 481 31.30 19.02 17.86
CA ARG A 481 31.93 17.76 18.30
C ARG A 481 33.46 17.90 18.20
N GLU A 482 34.18 17.31 19.17
CA GLU A 482 35.66 17.26 19.17
C GLU A 482 36.19 16.08 18.32
N ASN A 483 37.49 16.09 17.98
CA ASN A 483 38.23 14.95 17.39
C ASN A 483 37.83 14.49 15.97
N GLY A 484 37.59 15.43 15.04
CA GLY A 484 37.43 15.11 13.61
C GLY A 484 36.06 14.57 13.20
N ALA A 485 35.08 14.56 14.12
CA ALA A 485 33.68 14.36 13.82
C ALA A 485 33.08 15.56 13.05
N PRO A 486 31.95 15.39 12.32
CA PRO A 486 31.24 16.50 11.71
C PRO A 486 30.91 17.59 12.74
N ALA A 487 30.95 18.84 12.32
CA ALA A 487 30.69 19.99 13.19
C ALA A 487 29.30 19.95 13.84
N LEU A 488 28.33 19.33 13.16
CA LEU A 488 27.00 19.03 13.70
C LEU A 488 26.62 17.58 13.40
N GLU A 489 26.38 16.79 14.44
CA GLU A 489 25.81 15.45 14.35
C GLU A 489 24.77 15.26 15.45
N LEU A 490 23.49 15.22 15.04
CA LEU A 490 22.32 15.12 15.92
C LEU A 490 21.37 14.04 15.42
N LEU A 491 20.82 13.29 16.37
CA LEU A 491 19.72 12.36 16.16
C LEU A 491 18.50 12.86 16.93
N LEU A 492 17.42 13.16 16.21
CA LEU A 492 16.22 13.75 16.80
C LEU A 492 15.03 12.80 16.61
N PRO A 493 14.68 11.98 17.63
CA PRO A 493 13.49 11.15 17.58
C PRO A 493 12.21 12.00 17.52
N HIS A 494 11.25 11.58 16.73
CA HIS A 494 9.95 12.25 16.60
C HIS A 494 8.85 11.30 16.16
N ARG A 495 7.61 11.71 16.45
CA ARG A 495 6.40 11.08 15.94
C ARG A 495 6.16 11.49 14.48
N GLY A 496 6.13 10.51 13.60
CA GLY A 496 5.75 10.65 12.19
C GLY A 496 4.27 10.41 11.94
N GLU A 497 3.92 10.25 10.65
CA GLU A 497 2.57 9.85 10.23
C GLU A 497 2.21 8.45 10.78
N MET A 498 0.92 8.22 11.05
CA MET A 498 0.42 6.97 11.65
C MET A 498 1.19 6.57 12.94
N ASP A 499 1.65 7.58 13.67
CA ASP A 499 2.33 7.46 14.96
C ASP A 499 3.69 6.76 14.89
N ARG A 500 4.24 6.60 13.68
CA ARG A 500 5.53 5.93 13.46
C ARG A 500 6.67 6.64 14.18
N LEU A 501 7.49 5.88 14.91
CA LEU A 501 8.74 6.41 15.46
C LEU A 501 9.73 6.67 14.32
N ARG A 502 10.24 7.89 14.25
CA ARG A 502 11.26 8.30 13.30
C ARG A 502 12.43 8.96 13.99
N ILE A 503 13.61 8.88 13.40
CA ILE A 503 14.78 9.66 13.78
C ILE A 503 15.13 10.59 12.62
N ARG A 504 15.19 11.89 12.89
CA ARG A 504 15.82 12.84 11.97
C ARG A 504 17.31 12.88 12.28
N SER A 505 18.13 12.35 11.39
CA SER A 505 19.58 12.47 11.44
C SER A 505 20.01 13.76 10.74
N VAL A 506 20.85 14.54 11.42
CA VAL A 506 21.48 15.76 10.89
C VAL A 506 22.98 15.54 10.96
N VAL A 507 23.67 15.60 9.82
CA VAL A 507 25.13 15.36 9.75
C VAL A 507 25.74 16.41 8.84
N ARG A 508 26.55 17.33 9.40
CA ARG A 508 27.15 18.46 8.67
C ARG A 508 28.57 18.74 9.11
N ASP A 509 29.47 18.80 8.13
CA ASP A 509 30.87 19.19 8.36
C ASP A 509 31.00 20.69 8.70
N ALA A 510 30.04 21.51 8.25
CA ALA A 510 29.94 22.92 8.59
C ALA A 510 28.47 23.33 8.81
N HIS A 511 28.21 24.13 9.84
CA HIS A 511 26.89 24.66 10.15
C HIS A 511 26.96 26.06 10.74
N VAL A 512 25.92 26.87 10.53
CA VAL A 512 25.75 28.16 11.19
C VAL A 512 24.44 28.16 11.96
N GLU A 513 24.55 28.12 13.28
CA GLU A 513 23.42 28.08 14.21
C GLU A 513 22.99 29.50 14.61
N ILE A 514 21.73 29.86 14.38
CA ILE A 514 21.17 31.15 14.78
C ILE A 514 21.00 31.21 16.30
N GLU A 515 21.72 32.15 16.94
CA GLU A 515 21.60 32.45 18.38
C GLU A 515 20.46 33.45 18.60
N ALA A 516 20.39 34.53 17.80
CA ALA A 516 19.35 35.54 17.89
C ALA A 516 19.00 36.17 16.53
N LEU A 517 17.76 36.65 16.41
CA LEU A 517 17.27 37.41 15.27
C LEU A 517 16.53 38.64 15.78
N VAL A 518 17.08 39.83 15.55
CA VAL A 518 16.47 41.10 15.97
C VAL A 518 15.91 41.80 14.74
N VAL A 519 14.59 41.95 14.70
CA VAL A 519 13.88 42.47 13.52
C VAL A 519 13.35 43.87 13.78
N SER A 520 13.81 44.84 12.98
CA SER A 520 13.30 46.22 12.95
C SER A 520 12.65 46.55 11.61
N THR A 521 12.07 47.74 11.47
CA THR A 521 11.47 48.19 10.21
C THR A 521 12.48 48.36 9.08
N GLU A 522 13.75 48.62 9.41
CA GLU A 522 14.80 48.92 8.44
C GLU A 522 15.73 47.73 8.21
N THR A 523 16.02 46.95 9.26
CA THR A 523 17.00 45.87 9.18
C THR A 523 16.63 44.65 10.01
N ILE A 524 17.14 43.49 9.57
CA ILE A 524 17.13 42.24 10.32
C ILE A 524 18.57 41.96 10.74
N GLU A 525 18.84 42.01 12.05
CA GLU A 525 20.13 41.66 12.62
C GLU A 525 20.15 40.16 12.93
N VAL A 526 21.19 39.49 12.42
CA VAL A 526 21.39 38.05 12.53
C VAL A 526 22.62 37.84 13.42
N GLU A 527 22.42 37.22 14.58
CA GLU A 527 23.48 36.75 15.45
C GLU A 527 23.53 35.22 15.40
N ALA A 528 24.70 34.66 15.09
CA ALA A 528 24.85 33.23 14.90
C ALA A 528 26.23 32.72 15.33
N ALA A 529 26.37 31.41 15.47
CA ALA A 529 27.64 30.74 15.73
C ALA A 529 27.99 29.80 14.57
N GLY A 530 29.21 29.93 14.02
CA GLY A 530 29.74 29.03 13.00
C GLY A 530 30.43 27.81 13.61
N TRP A 531 30.01 26.61 13.22
CA TRP A 531 30.61 25.34 13.63
C TRP A 531 31.25 24.68 12.40
N GLY A 532 32.53 24.32 12.49
CA GLY A 532 33.30 23.84 11.33
C GLY A 532 33.49 24.91 10.25
N VAL A 533 33.35 26.19 10.62
CA VAL A 533 33.47 27.33 9.71
C VAL A 533 34.65 28.19 10.12
N GLU A 534 35.58 28.40 9.19
CA GLU A 534 36.64 29.39 9.32
C GLU A 534 36.29 30.65 8.53
N LEU A 535 36.23 31.80 9.19
CA LEU A 535 35.91 33.06 8.56
C LEU A 535 37.16 33.68 7.92
N GLY A 536 37.10 33.90 6.62
CA GLY A 536 38.14 34.56 5.86
C GLY A 536 37.78 35.98 5.44
N ARG A 537 38.68 36.61 4.69
CA ARG A 537 38.41 37.93 4.09
C ARG A 537 37.21 37.83 3.13
N GLY A 538 36.29 38.79 3.24
CA GLY A 538 35.12 38.86 2.36
C GLY A 538 33.97 37.91 2.75
N ALA A 539 33.91 37.46 4.01
CA ALA A 539 32.78 36.72 4.56
C ALA A 539 31.47 37.52 4.42
N VAL A 540 30.42 36.87 3.91
CA VAL A 540 29.11 37.49 3.72
C VAL A 540 27.97 36.53 4.06
N LEU A 541 26.88 37.08 4.57
CA LEU A 541 25.60 36.41 4.62
C LEU A 541 24.92 36.62 3.27
N GLU A 542 24.54 35.53 2.61
CA GLU A 542 23.89 35.52 1.31
C GLU A 542 22.40 35.19 1.45
N ALA A 543 21.56 36.05 0.89
CA ALA A 543 20.17 35.75 0.62
C ALA A 543 20.07 35.24 -0.82
N VAL A 544 19.84 33.94 -0.99
CA VAL A 544 19.78 33.28 -2.31
C VAL A 544 18.32 33.03 -2.66
N GLN A 545 17.87 33.47 -3.84
CA GLN A 545 16.49 33.27 -4.24
C GLN A 545 16.22 31.78 -4.53
N ARG A 546 15.14 31.23 -3.96
CA ARG A 546 14.89 29.77 -3.93
C ARG A 546 14.71 29.12 -5.31
N LYS A 547 14.13 29.82 -6.28
CA LYS A 547 13.83 29.35 -7.65
C LYS A 547 14.91 29.72 -8.67
N ASP A 548 15.76 30.70 -8.37
CA ASP A 548 16.81 31.27 -9.21
C ASP A 548 18.06 31.50 -8.34
N LYS A 549 18.92 30.48 -8.30
CA LYS A 549 20.09 30.43 -7.40
C LYS A 549 21.20 31.42 -7.77
N GLU A 550 21.13 32.02 -8.97
CA GLU A 550 22.05 33.06 -9.42
C GLU A 550 21.68 34.44 -8.86
N ARG A 551 20.41 34.61 -8.45
CA ARG A 551 19.95 35.84 -7.81
C ARG A 551 20.31 35.84 -6.32
N VAL A 552 21.41 36.52 -6.00
CA VAL A 552 22.01 36.56 -4.67
C VAL A 552 22.16 37.99 -4.18
N LEU A 553 21.70 38.27 -2.96
CA LEU A 553 22.06 39.50 -2.23
C LEU A 553 23.07 39.16 -1.15
N THR A 554 24.08 39.99 -0.99
CA THR A 554 25.17 39.77 -0.02
C THR A 554 25.16 40.85 1.06
N PHE A 555 25.39 40.44 2.30
CA PHE A 555 25.45 41.31 3.45
C PHE A 555 26.76 41.04 4.21
N PRO A 556 27.62 42.05 4.46
CA PRO A 556 28.88 41.84 5.17
C PRO A 556 28.68 41.19 6.54
N VAL A 557 29.57 40.24 6.87
CA VAL A 557 29.60 39.58 8.18
C VAL A 557 30.74 40.16 9.00
N ALA A 558 30.45 40.49 10.27
CA ALA A 558 31.47 40.79 11.27
C ALA A 558 31.66 39.58 12.18
N ALA A 559 32.91 39.19 12.41
CA ALA A 559 33.24 38.20 13.44
C ALA A 559 33.23 38.88 14.81
N VAL A 560 32.60 38.23 15.79
CA VAL A 560 32.65 38.60 17.20
C VAL A 560 33.37 37.45 17.91
N GLU A 561 34.35 37.77 18.76
CA GLU A 561 35.24 36.85 19.50
C GLU A 561 34.92 35.33 19.38
N GLY A 562 35.85 34.56 18.83
CA GLY A 562 35.69 33.13 18.63
C GLY A 562 34.82 32.81 17.41
N ARG A 563 33.77 32.03 17.61
CA ARG A 563 32.91 31.45 16.55
C ARG A 563 31.66 32.28 16.20
N ARG A 564 31.44 33.42 16.87
CA ARG A 564 30.22 34.21 16.69
C ARG A 564 30.31 35.12 15.48
N ILE A 565 29.20 35.26 14.79
CA ILE A 565 29.04 36.12 13.63
C ILE A 565 27.84 37.02 13.81
N THR A 566 27.97 38.24 13.34
CA THR A 566 26.87 39.19 13.23
C THR A 566 26.76 39.70 11.80
N ALA A 567 25.54 39.80 11.30
CA ALA A 567 25.25 40.34 9.98
C ALA A 567 23.98 41.19 10.03
N ARG A 568 23.98 42.28 9.27
CA ARG A 568 22.83 43.18 9.16
C ARG A 568 22.23 43.11 7.77
N VAL A 569 21.01 42.60 7.67
CA VAL A 569 20.28 42.49 6.42
C VAL A 569 19.45 43.76 6.20
N ASP A 570 19.72 44.48 5.11
CA ASP A 570 18.96 45.66 4.69
C ASP A 570 17.60 45.22 4.11
N CYS A 571 16.51 45.53 4.82
CA CYS A 571 15.15 45.25 4.36
C CYS A 571 14.85 45.93 3.01
N ALA A 572 15.39 47.14 2.78
CA ALA A 572 15.20 47.85 1.54
C ALA A 572 15.91 47.15 0.37
N ALA A 573 17.03 46.45 0.59
CA ALA A 573 17.71 45.67 -0.44
C ALA A 573 16.87 44.48 -0.89
N LEU A 574 16.28 43.73 0.06
CA LEU A 574 15.36 42.63 -0.25
C LEU A 574 14.13 43.11 -1.05
N VAL A 575 13.63 44.29 -0.69
CA VAL A 575 12.45 44.90 -1.33
C VAL A 575 12.77 45.46 -2.72
N ARG A 576 13.95 46.06 -2.92
CA ARG A 576 14.41 46.47 -4.27
C ARG A 576 14.57 45.28 -5.21
N ALA A 577 14.90 44.11 -4.67
CA ALA A 577 14.98 42.86 -5.41
C ALA A 577 13.65 42.08 -5.42
N HIS A 578 12.54 42.67 -4.97
CA HIS A 578 11.23 42.01 -4.97
C HIS A 578 10.54 42.13 -6.33
N GLU A 579 10.04 41.00 -6.85
CA GLU A 579 9.30 40.93 -8.10
C GLU A 579 8.19 39.88 -8.01
N GLY A 580 7.02 40.22 -8.55
CA GLY A 580 5.84 39.36 -8.51
C GLY A 580 5.19 39.31 -7.12
N PRO A 581 4.20 38.43 -6.90
CA PRO A 581 3.39 38.44 -5.68
C PRO A 581 4.15 37.99 -4.43
N GLU A 582 5.17 37.14 -4.60
CA GLU A 582 6.01 36.64 -3.51
C GLU A 582 7.38 36.15 -4.01
N LEU A 583 8.41 36.32 -3.18
CA LEU A 583 9.71 35.67 -3.33
C LEU A 583 10.18 35.11 -1.99
N ILE A 584 10.97 34.04 -2.05
CA ILE A 584 11.61 33.40 -0.90
C ILE A 584 13.12 33.44 -1.09
N TRP A 585 13.80 33.91 -0.05
CA TRP A 585 15.24 34.00 0.05
C TRP A 585 15.72 33.03 1.12
N ASP A 586 16.51 32.04 0.70
CA ASP A 586 17.17 31.10 1.60
C ASP A 586 18.49 31.69 2.08
N MET A 587 18.72 31.67 3.39
CA MET A 587 19.90 32.30 3.98
C MET A 587 21.06 31.31 4.05
N TRP A 588 22.24 31.79 3.65
CA TRP A 588 23.50 31.05 3.62
C TRP A 588 24.62 31.94 4.14
N LEU A 589 25.63 31.37 4.77
CA LEU A 589 26.90 32.04 5.02
C LEU A 589 27.86 31.62 3.92
N ARG A 590 28.53 32.58 3.29
CA ARG A 590 29.75 32.32 2.52
C ARG A 590 30.95 32.76 3.37
N PRO A 591 31.76 31.81 3.90
CA PRO A 591 32.77 32.13 4.92
C PRO A 591 33.95 32.96 4.43
N ALA A 592 34.26 32.92 3.13
CA ALA A 592 35.33 33.69 2.51
C ALA A 592 35.02 33.91 1.02
N GLU A 593 35.77 34.80 0.36
CA GLU A 593 35.74 34.91 -1.09
C GLU A 593 36.09 33.56 -1.76
N GLY A 594 35.20 33.07 -2.64
CA GLY A 594 35.36 31.78 -3.33
C GLY A 594 35.06 30.51 -2.53
N ALA A 595 34.71 30.63 -1.24
CA ALA A 595 34.32 29.47 -0.42
C ALA A 595 32.89 28.98 -0.71
N ASP A 596 32.64 27.69 -0.44
CA ASP A 596 31.31 27.11 -0.53
C ASP A 596 30.34 27.69 0.50
N ARG A 597 29.05 27.65 0.17
CA ARG A 597 27.97 28.12 1.05
C ARG A 597 27.74 27.15 2.20
N VAL A 598 27.65 27.70 3.40
CA VAL A 598 27.26 26.98 4.62
C VAL A 598 25.84 27.36 5.00
N GLN A 599 25.00 26.36 5.30
CA GLN A 599 23.60 26.59 5.60
C GLN A 599 23.42 27.26 6.96
N VAL A 600 22.60 28.32 6.98
CA VAL A 600 22.23 29.07 8.19
C VAL A 600 20.89 28.59 8.69
N GLY A 601 20.82 28.13 9.94
CA GLY A 601 19.60 27.53 10.49
C GLY A 601 19.55 27.51 12.00
N LYS A 602 18.56 26.83 12.55
CA LYS A 602 18.37 26.65 14.00
C LYS A 602 18.03 25.20 14.31
N LEU A 603 19.05 24.40 14.62
CA LEU A 603 18.96 22.95 14.79
C LEU A 603 19.31 22.47 16.21
N ALA A 604 20.03 23.27 17.01
CA ALA A 604 20.32 22.95 18.41
C ALA A 604 19.19 23.40 19.34
N THR A 605 18.00 22.86 19.09
CA THR A 605 16.77 23.10 19.85
C THR A 605 15.97 21.80 19.90
N ASP A 606 15.10 21.68 20.89
CA ASP A 606 14.04 20.65 20.99
C ASP A 606 12.90 20.83 19.96
N VAL A 607 12.96 21.87 19.11
CA VAL A 607 11.97 22.14 18.06
C VAL A 607 12.36 21.50 16.73
N LEU A 608 11.77 20.33 16.44
CA LEU A 608 11.97 19.57 15.19
C LEU A 608 11.48 20.29 13.93
N GLU A 609 10.29 20.89 14.00
CA GLU A 609 9.65 21.62 12.91
C GLU A 609 9.44 23.09 13.32
N PRO A 610 10.45 23.94 13.13
CA PRO A 610 10.41 25.30 13.67
C PRO A 610 9.47 26.25 12.91
N ILE A 611 8.87 25.80 11.81
CA ILE A 611 7.95 26.61 11.02
C ILE A 611 6.70 26.96 11.82
N GLY A 612 6.45 28.26 12.00
CA GLY A 612 5.31 28.74 12.78
C GLY A 612 5.49 28.67 14.30
N VAL A 613 6.56 28.05 14.81
CA VAL A 613 6.93 28.05 16.23
C VAL A 613 7.66 29.34 16.57
N PHE A 614 8.72 29.65 15.82
CA PHE A 614 9.44 30.91 15.97
C PHE A 614 8.72 32.00 15.16
N THR A 615 8.13 32.96 15.87
CA THR A 615 7.44 34.11 15.26
C THR A 615 8.30 35.36 15.38
N PHE A 616 8.37 36.12 14.29
CA PHE A 616 9.15 37.35 14.22
C PHE A 616 8.28 38.52 13.77
N PRO A 617 8.63 39.77 14.14
CA PRO A 617 8.06 40.96 13.54
C PRO A 617 8.15 40.91 12.00
N ARG A 618 7.22 41.59 11.33
CA ARG A 618 7.11 41.60 9.86
C ARG A 618 7.30 43.03 9.33
N PRO A 619 8.53 43.44 8.99
CA PRO A 619 8.80 44.77 8.48
C PRO A 619 8.01 45.03 7.20
N VAL A 620 7.38 46.20 7.11
CA VAL A 620 6.67 46.64 5.91
C VAL A 620 7.41 47.84 5.32
N VAL A 621 8.01 47.66 4.16
CA VAL A 621 8.73 48.72 3.45
C VAL A 621 7.83 49.31 2.37
N ARG A 622 7.76 50.63 2.32
CA ARG A 622 6.98 51.37 1.31
C ARG A 622 7.87 51.67 0.11
N VAL A 623 7.49 51.17 -1.05
CA VAL A 623 8.15 51.48 -2.32
C VAL A 623 7.42 52.63 -2.99
N LEU A 624 8.10 53.78 -3.09
CA LEU A 624 7.63 54.88 -3.93
C LEU A 624 7.90 54.50 -5.40
N PRO A 625 6.94 54.68 -6.31
CA PRO A 625 7.16 54.37 -7.72
C PRO A 625 8.31 55.21 -8.27
N GLU A 626 9.30 54.59 -8.91
CA GLU A 626 10.32 55.33 -9.65
C GLU A 626 9.67 56.15 -10.77
N PRO A 627 10.12 57.40 -11.01
CA PRO A 627 9.62 58.20 -12.11
C PRO A 627 10.10 57.59 -13.44
N SER A 628 9.26 56.80 -14.11
CA SER A 628 9.56 56.32 -15.46
C SER A 628 9.76 57.50 -16.42
N ARG A 629 10.60 57.36 -17.46
CA ARG A 629 10.78 58.37 -18.53
C ARG A 629 9.46 58.80 -19.20
N THR A 630 8.41 57.98 -19.11
CA THR A 630 7.04 58.27 -19.55
C THR A 630 6.28 59.25 -18.64
N VAL A 631 6.76 59.52 -17.41
CA VAL A 631 6.18 60.50 -16.49
C VAL A 631 6.42 61.93 -16.98
N LEU A 632 7.57 62.24 -17.61
CA LEU A 632 7.81 63.56 -18.23
C LEU A 632 6.79 63.85 -19.35
N ALA A 633 6.41 62.84 -20.13
CA ALA A 633 5.34 62.97 -21.13
C ALA A 633 3.93 63.10 -20.50
N LYS A 634 3.72 62.55 -19.29
CA LYS A 634 2.47 62.73 -18.52
C LYS A 634 2.42 64.04 -17.74
N VAL A 635 3.55 64.63 -17.35
CA VAL A 635 3.62 65.97 -16.73
C VAL A 635 3.07 67.02 -17.71
N GLY A 636 3.36 66.89 -19.01
CA GLY A 636 2.73 67.72 -20.05
C GLY A 636 1.19 67.62 -20.09
N ARG A 637 0.62 66.43 -19.88
CA ARG A 637 -0.85 66.25 -19.76
C ARG A 637 -1.40 66.65 -18.39
N ARG A 638 -0.57 66.70 -17.36
CA ARG A 638 -0.94 67.08 -15.98
C ARG A 638 -1.21 68.58 -15.88
N VAL A 639 -0.45 69.41 -16.61
CA VAL A 639 -0.72 70.86 -16.74
C VAL A 639 -2.09 71.10 -17.39
N ALA A 640 -2.47 70.31 -18.40
CA ALA A 640 -3.78 70.42 -19.06
C ALA A 640 -4.97 70.00 -18.16
N ARG A 641 -4.76 69.16 -17.13
CA ARG A 641 -5.83 68.67 -16.25
C ARG A 641 -6.02 69.51 -14.97
N VAL A 642 -4.99 70.20 -14.52
CA VAL A 642 -5.07 71.16 -13.39
C VAL A 642 -5.94 72.37 -13.75
N LEU A 643 -6.00 72.75 -15.03
CA LEU A 643 -6.91 73.79 -15.53
C LEU A 643 -8.41 73.42 -15.48
N ASN A 644 -8.75 72.13 -15.29
CA ASN A 644 -10.14 71.63 -15.26
C ASN A 644 -10.57 70.99 -13.91
N GLY A 645 -9.94 71.36 -12.79
CA GLY A 645 -10.48 71.09 -11.44
C GLY A 645 -10.45 69.63 -10.94
N GLY A 646 -9.70 68.73 -11.57
CA GLY A 646 -9.56 67.34 -11.09
C GLY A 646 -8.54 67.18 -9.95
N LYS A 647 -8.96 66.65 -8.78
CA LYS A 647 -8.03 66.22 -7.71
C LYS A 647 -7.09 65.13 -8.24
N PRO A 648 -5.78 65.16 -7.92
CA PRO A 648 -4.84 64.12 -8.34
C PRO A 648 -5.12 62.82 -7.58
N VAL A 649 -5.27 61.71 -8.30
CA VAL A 649 -5.24 60.36 -7.71
C VAL A 649 -3.77 60.04 -7.36
N PRO A 650 -3.42 59.72 -6.10
CA PRO A 650 -2.07 59.32 -5.76
C PRO A 650 -1.74 57.97 -6.41
N SER A 651 -0.52 57.84 -6.95
CA SER A 651 -0.01 56.55 -7.44
C SER A 651 0.00 55.52 -6.29
N PRO A 652 -0.38 54.25 -6.53
CA PRO A 652 -0.41 53.26 -5.47
C PRO A 652 1.01 53.07 -4.91
N VAL A 653 1.16 53.30 -3.60
CA VAL A 653 2.38 52.94 -2.87
C VAL A 653 2.33 51.43 -2.68
N THR A 654 3.30 50.73 -3.27
CA THR A 654 3.41 49.28 -3.10
C THR A 654 4.03 49.04 -1.73
N ARG A 655 3.38 48.20 -0.91
CA ARG A 655 3.86 47.83 0.43
C ARG A 655 4.34 46.39 0.37
N ILE A 656 5.63 46.19 0.64
CA ILE A 656 6.21 44.86 0.67
C ILE A 656 6.45 44.49 2.12
N GLU A 657 5.89 43.36 2.53
CA GLU A 657 6.11 42.77 3.86
C GLU A 657 7.21 41.72 3.78
N ILE A 658 8.15 41.78 4.72
CA ILE A 658 9.21 40.79 4.88
C ILE A 658 8.85 39.89 6.06
N ARG A 659 8.86 38.58 5.83
CA ARG A 659 8.52 37.56 6.83
C ARG A 659 9.72 36.66 7.06
N PRO A 660 10.51 36.90 8.12
CA PRO A 660 11.50 35.93 8.58
C PRO A 660 10.82 34.69 9.14
N TYR A 661 11.37 33.53 8.83
CA TYR A 661 10.90 32.25 9.37
C TYR A 661 11.98 31.17 9.21
N PHE A 662 11.84 30.09 9.97
CA PHE A 662 12.60 28.87 9.71
C PHE A 662 11.75 27.89 8.89
N THR A 663 12.37 27.26 7.90
CA THR A 663 11.73 26.21 7.11
C THR A 663 11.50 24.95 7.96
N ILE A 664 10.74 23.98 7.44
CA ILE A 664 10.58 22.66 8.08
C ILE A 664 11.93 21.93 8.28
N ARG A 665 12.94 22.25 7.46
CA ARG A 665 14.32 21.75 7.61
C ARG A 665 15.19 22.63 8.51
N SER A 666 14.58 23.58 9.21
CA SER A 666 15.23 24.50 10.14
C SER A 666 16.20 25.51 9.53
N GLN A 667 16.23 25.66 8.20
CA GLN A 667 16.97 26.73 7.53
C GLN A 667 16.27 28.08 7.72
N LEU A 668 17.02 29.15 7.98
CA LEU A 668 16.51 30.52 7.99
C LEU A 668 16.15 30.96 6.57
N ALA A 669 14.95 31.51 6.41
CA ALA A 669 14.49 32.05 5.14
C ALA A 669 13.67 33.33 5.36
N PHE A 670 13.72 34.22 4.37
CA PHE A 670 12.93 35.45 4.34
C PHE A 670 11.96 35.39 3.18
N LYS A 671 10.66 35.58 3.46
CA LYS A 671 9.63 35.70 2.43
C LYS A 671 9.23 37.16 2.25
N THR A 672 9.42 37.71 1.05
CA THR A 672 8.93 39.05 0.69
C THR A 672 7.59 38.90 -0.04
N VAL A 673 6.56 39.63 0.38
CA VAL A 673 5.19 39.49 -0.15
C VAL A 673 4.59 40.85 -0.45
N ASP A 674 3.90 40.94 -1.60
CA ASP A 674 3.02 42.07 -1.91
C ASP A 674 1.87 42.14 -0.91
N VAL A 675 1.80 43.24 -0.16
CA VAL A 675 0.62 43.54 0.66
C VAL A 675 -0.28 44.43 -0.17
N GLN A 676 -1.42 43.89 -0.62
CA GLN A 676 -2.45 44.74 -1.22
C GLN A 676 -2.90 45.80 -0.19
N PRO A 677 -3.13 47.04 -0.63
CA PRO A 677 -3.39 48.17 0.26
C PRO A 677 -4.61 48.01 1.18
#